data_AF-A0A837I155-F1
#
_entry.id   AF-A0A837I155-F1
#
_cell.length_a   1.000
_cell.length_b   1.000
_cell.length_c   1.000
_cell.angle_alpha   90.00
_cell.angle_beta   90.00
_cell.angle_gamma   90.00
#
_symmetry.space_group_name_H-M   'P 1'
#
loop_
_entity.id
_entity.type
_entity.pdbx_description
1 polymer ?
#
loop_
_entity_poly.entity_id
_entity_poly.type
_entity_poly.pdbx_seq_one_letter_code
_entity_poly.pdbx_strand_id
1 'polypeptide(L)'
;MAKAKKAKRVKGKNPNVAPKKRVDWSKAPKEFLVSIRELPWNEILDAIEKKTGVRPSRRSAYYAFHKARISLPYHKENRPVNEKKEMENGELIPAKPRNKKKNGISEEEKKILEILAQEPLGLPMQLLAEKTGVGKREIVKKIQKLKTLLDEKGFFLSVNESKKTVNVARKGFENIEPKIIEIKVSPEEYIKCGANVGVFAGPFYGSEGYRDGLIELNAYVQKVHAVHFLSLLGLVDGRDLEEQAKVRAGSRSKNKEYQYWENLFISQIARELSFCLPKIKKPDGSLVKTYISTSPKVDKNIGEGIALLLSELRNEDIVYFGSKNNHPLIVKYIGDEGKTLLPITIQKSYLPAQYASTKIQGQHRKLLKIHKASDILVFGGYGVFVHKPAVGEKSRPYIGLPTLHAISEQETRNDSESEIGTRTIKWRPDGNYTVTSSDFKWLLRQERDLIKAPPSANETQKKIISVLKERATFIGVLADRLGVSRDEIKKTIEELGYFRAGIVYDKTSRLFDFSNEWFQKKIRYTWPENFAEEAIVSLACLHALATYPADGRILTDCKFLLDRVPNYILETRATALVIAGDLIQGSKVHNLHLRGEVFQGLGLTVQERVSAYLVGQMMIRPFRVWFAEFMQDKKPESLTKETLIAAFERCLVTLGFCAGNHDLWQTGDAVRALWTFQQDLVWFLMQEISKTLQTYSLSMDFLTLAAFLSLKIIRDWPDGQIRYRTPAGIAVKIVHPHTARTETASIPPEKLLSQHSLAQYVISGNWHTAFDMQQSDEFMGLRHIVTNPTVLLRTFFEDNKMKRTDFGVNVSWLRSYQGRIYETESGFWGDKITDEYTRENNARMEEILHEIGEDIFSSKYGKKAVEEVKAPQ
;
A
#
# COMPACT_ATOMS: atom_id res chain seq x y z
N MET A 1 17.17 35.76 -32.58
CA MET A 1 16.78 35.23 -33.90
C MET A 1 17.11 33.74 -33.96
N ALA A 2 16.09 32.87 -33.98
CA ALA A 2 16.10 31.51 -34.55
C ALA A 2 14.72 30.88 -34.25
N LYS A 3 13.84 30.79 -35.26
CA LYS A 3 12.51 30.16 -35.17
C LYS A 3 12.66 28.64 -35.32
N ALA A 4 12.36 27.87 -34.26
CA ALA A 4 12.26 26.42 -34.33
C ALA A 4 10.88 25.98 -34.87
N LYS A 5 10.90 25.28 -36.01
CA LYS A 5 9.74 24.66 -36.67
C LYS A 5 9.19 23.48 -35.82
N LYS A 6 7.88 23.48 -35.57
CA LYS A 6 7.13 22.33 -35.04
C LYS A 6 7.14 21.18 -36.06
N ALA A 7 7.87 20.10 -35.78
CA ALA A 7 7.72 18.84 -36.49
C ALA A 7 6.45 18.11 -36.01
N LYS A 8 5.48 17.93 -36.91
CA LYS A 8 4.32 17.05 -36.70
C LYS A 8 4.80 15.60 -36.77
N ARG A 9 4.60 14.87 -35.67
CA ARG A 9 4.86 13.42 -35.56
C ARG A 9 3.90 12.66 -36.48
N VAL A 10 4.42 12.12 -37.58
CA VAL A 10 3.70 11.19 -38.47
C VAL A 10 3.64 9.83 -37.77
N LYS A 11 2.43 9.33 -37.49
CA LYS A 11 2.22 7.96 -37.00
C LYS A 11 2.52 6.99 -38.13
N GLY A 12 3.49 6.11 -37.94
CA GLY A 12 3.76 4.98 -38.81
C GLY A 12 2.52 4.11 -38.98
N LYS A 13 2.14 3.85 -40.24
CA LYS A 13 1.10 2.88 -40.59
C LYS A 13 1.76 1.54 -40.86
N ASN A 14 1.13 0.50 -40.30
CA ASN A 14 1.42 -0.90 -40.54
C ASN A 14 1.23 -1.22 -42.04
N PRO A 15 2.24 -1.72 -42.77
CA PRO A 15 2.19 -1.88 -44.23
C PRO A 15 1.28 -3.02 -44.74
N ASN A 16 0.72 -3.85 -43.86
CA ASN A 16 -0.10 -5.01 -44.24
C ASN A 16 -1.63 -4.80 -44.13
N VAL A 17 -2.12 -3.56 -44.15
CA VAL A 17 -3.58 -3.29 -44.17
C VAL A 17 -3.94 -2.53 -45.43
N ALA A 18 -4.59 -3.23 -46.38
CA ALA A 18 -5.19 -2.61 -47.55
C ALA A 18 -6.02 -1.38 -47.14
N PRO A 19 -5.90 -0.23 -47.81
CA PRO A 19 -6.62 0.97 -47.42
C PRO A 19 -8.12 0.71 -47.52
N LYS A 20 -8.81 0.68 -46.37
CA LYS A 20 -10.29 0.61 -46.33
C LYS A 20 -10.82 1.77 -47.17
N LYS A 21 -11.50 1.46 -48.28
CA LYS A 21 -12.19 2.46 -49.12
C LYS A 21 -13.08 3.31 -48.20
N ARG A 22 -12.90 4.63 -48.23
CA ARG A 22 -13.72 5.56 -47.44
C ARG A 22 -14.95 5.94 -48.24
N VAL A 23 -16.08 6.07 -47.56
CA VAL A 23 -17.33 6.57 -48.15
C VAL A 23 -17.14 8.02 -48.58
N ASP A 24 -17.38 8.30 -49.85
CA ASP A 24 -17.41 9.65 -50.40
C ASP A 24 -18.82 10.24 -50.21
N TRP A 25 -18.98 11.00 -49.12
CA TRP A 25 -20.26 11.60 -48.75
C TRP A 25 -20.74 12.69 -49.71
N SER A 26 -19.90 13.17 -50.64
CA SER A 26 -20.36 14.10 -51.68
C SER A 26 -21.38 13.46 -52.63
N LYS A 27 -21.34 12.12 -52.80
CA LYS A 27 -22.27 11.34 -53.62
C LYS A 27 -23.61 11.05 -52.94
N ALA A 28 -23.71 11.30 -51.63
CA ALA A 28 -24.92 11.14 -50.83
C ALA A 28 -25.36 12.52 -50.28
N PRO A 29 -25.90 13.40 -51.15
CA PRO A 29 -26.29 14.74 -50.76
C PRO A 29 -27.47 14.71 -49.79
N LYS A 30 -27.77 15.86 -49.17
CA LYS A 30 -28.77 15.96 -48.09
C LYS A 30 -30.14 15.41 -48.52
N GLU A 31 -30.56 15.66 -49.75
CA GLU A 31 -31.83 15.23 -50.33
C GLU A 31 -31.92 13.70 -50.36
N PHE A 32 -30.83 13.04 -50.74
CA PHE A 32 -30.74 11.58 -50.74
C PHE A 32 -30.78 11.01 -49.32
N LEU A 33 -30.08 11.64 -48.38
CA LEU A 33 -30.13 11.20 -46.98
C LEU A 33 -31.54 11.36 -46.40
N VAL A 34 -32.26 12.43 -46.75
CA VAL A 34 -33.66 12.63 -46.33
C VAL A 34 -34.56 11.53 -46.90
N SER A 35 -34.38 11.12 -48.16
CA SER A 35 -35.26 10.13 -48.79
C SER A 35 -35.13 8.73 -48.20
N ILE A 36 -33.99 8.40 -47.57
CA ILE A 36 -33.76 7.09 -46.95
C ILE A 36 -33.90 7.11 -45.42
N ARG A 37 -34.16 8.27 -44.79
CA ARG A 37 -34.07 8.43 -43.32
C ARG A 37 -35.06 7.56 -42.55
N GLU A 38 -36.20 7.21 -43.15
CA GLU A 38 -37.24 6.42 -42.51
C GLU A 38 -37.01 4.90 -42.63
N LEU A 39 -36.05 4.48 -43.46
CA LEU A 39 -35.76 3.05 -43.68
C LEU A 39 -35.13 2.39 -42.43
N PRO A 40 -35.25 1.07 -42.27
CA PRO A 40 -34.48 0.31 -41.30
C PRO A 40 -32.97 0.51 -41.47
N TRP A 41 -32.21 0.36 -40.38
CA TRP A 41 -30.77 0.70 -40.39
C TRP A 41 -29.97 -0.09 -41.42
N ASN A 42 -30.29 -1.36 -41.65
CA ASN A 42 -29.57 -2.16 -42.65
C ASN A 42 -29.82 -1.60 -44.05
N GLU A 43 -31.07 -1.28 -44.38
CA GLU A 43 -31.47 -0.69 -45.67
C GLU A 43 -30.89 0.71 -45.88
N ILE A 44 -30.74 1.52 -44.84
CA ILE A 44 -30.01 2.80 -44.91
C ILE A 44 -28.56 2.56 -45.36
N LEU A 45 -27.88 1.57 -44.77
CA LEU A 45 -26.49 1.28 -45.10
C LEU A 45 -26.36 0.72 -46.53
N ASP A 46 -27.30 -0.14 -46.95
CA ASP A 46 -27.40 -0.66 -48.31
C ASP A 46 -27.65 0.44 -49.34
N ALA A 47 -28.55 1.38 -49.04
CA ALA A 47 -28.83 2.50 -49.92
C ALA A 47 -27.60 3.42 -50.09
N ILE A 48 -26.87 3.69 -49.00
CA ILE A 48 -25.63 4.48 -49.06
C ILE A 48 -24.54 3.71 -49.81
N GLU A 49 -24.43 2.39 -49.62
CA GLU A 49 -23.50 1.55 -50.39
C GLU A 49 -23.81 1.62 -51.89
N LYS A 50 -25.08 1.46 -52.27
CA LYS A 50 -25.53 1.55 -53.67
C LYS A 50 -25.26 2.93 -54.27
N LYS A 51 -25.35 4.00 -53.48
CA LYS A 51 -25.14 5.38 -53.94
C LYS A 51 -23.67 5.80 -53.98
N THR A 52 -22.85 5.34 -53.04
CA THR A 52 -21.45 5.80 -52.86
C THR A 52 -20.42 4.76 -53.30
N GLY A 53 -20.83 3.52 -53.56
CA GLY A 53 -19.98 2.38 -53.89
C GLY A 53 -19.27 1.74 -52.70
N VAL A 54 -19.55 2.19 -51.46
CA VAL A 54 -18.91 1.70 -50.24
C VAL A 54 -19.93 1.67 -49.10
N ARG A 55 -20.10 0.51 -48.44
CA ARG A 55 -20.94 0.43 -47.23
C ARG A 55 -20.34 1.22 -46.07
N PRO A 56 -21.04 2.24 -45.52
CA PRO A 56 -20.60 2.91 -44.29
C PRO A 56 -20.77 1.99 -43.08
N SER A 57 -20.00 2.24 -42.02
CA SER A 57 -20.39 1.76 -40.70
C SER A 57 -21.61 2.54 -40.19
N ARG A 58 -22.43 1.92 -39.34
CA ARG A 58 -23.60 2.56 -38.71
C ARG A 58 -23.25 3.89 -38.04
N ARG A 59 -22.09 3.96 -37.37
CA ARG A 59 -21.57 5.18 -36.75
C ARG A 59 -21.23 6.28 -37.77
N SER A 60 -20.63 5.91 -38.91
CA SER A 60 -20.29 6.87 -39.97
C SER A 60 -21.54 7.42 -40.64
N ALA A 61 -22.53 6.57 -40.91
CA ALA A 61 -23.82 6.98 -41.45
C ALA A 61 -24.55 7.91 -40.47
N TYR A 62 -24.68 7.52 -39.19
CA TYR A 62 -25.29 8.37 -38.15
C TYR A 62 -24.68 9.77 -38.09
N TYR A 63 -23.35 9.86 -38.19
CA TYR A 63 -22.65 11.14 -38.20
C TYR A 63 -22.96 11.98 -39.44
N ALA A 64 -23.14 11.35 -40.60
CA ALA A 64 -23.54 12.03 -41.84
C ALA A 64 -24.96 12.63 -41.72
N PHE A 65 -25.92 11.86 -41.19
CA PHE A 65 -27.28 12.34 -40.90
C PHE A 65 -27.28 13.50 -39.90
N HIS A 66 -26.51 13.37 -38.81
CA HIS A 66 -26.38 14.41 -37.80
C HIS A 66 -25.75 15.69 -38.37
N LYS A 67 -24.68 15.56 -39.17
CA LYS A 67 -24.01 16.70 -39.81
C LYS A 67 -24.93 17.40 -40.82
N ALA A 68 -25.80 16.64 -41.49
CA ALA A 68 -26.83 17.16 -42.39
C ALA A 68 -28.07 17.74 -41.66
N ARG A 69 -28.10 17.68 -40.32
CA ARG A 69 -29.24 18.07 -39.46
C ARG A 69 -30.54 17.34 -39.80
N ILE A 70 -30.44 16.05 -40.14
CA ILE A 70 -31.59 15.19 -40.42
C ILE A 70 -31.84 14.35 -39.18
N SER A 71 -33.05 14.47 -38.60
CA SER A 71 -33.49 13.60 -37.51
C SER A 71 -33.76 12.20 -38.06
N LEU A 72 -33.16 11.18 -37.45
CA LEU A 72 -33.49 9.78 -37.73
C LEU A 72 -34.61 9.33 -36.77
N PRO A 73 -35.65 8.64 -37.24
CA PRO A 73 -36.61 8.00 -36.37
C PRO A 73 -35.89 6.98 -35.48
N TYR A 74 -36.30 6.92 -34.21
CA TYR A 74 -35.73 6.02 -33.22
C TYR A 74 -36.24 4.59 -33.49
N HIS A 75 -35.61 3.89 -34.44
CA HIS A 75 -35.90 2.48 -34.70
C HIS A 75 -35.42 1.63 -33.52
N LYS A 76 -36.36 1.20 -32.67
CA LYS A 76 -36.16 0.20 -31.60
C LYS A 76 -35.96 -1.17 -32.24
N GLU A 77 -34.75 -1.48 -32.69
CA GLU A 77 -34.42 -2.84 -33.10
C GLU A 77 -33.24 -3.40 -32.32
N ASN A 78 -33.42 -4.66 -31.93
CA ASN A 78 -32.59 -5.55 -31.10
C ASN A 78 -32.78 -5.45 -29.58
N ARG A 79 -33.99 -5.75 -29.11
CA ARG A 79 -34.15 -6.66 -27.96
C ARG A 79 -34.78 -7.96 -28.48
N PRO A 80 -34.29 -9.15 -28.09
CA PRO A 80 -35.04 -10.37 -28.35
C PRO A 80 -36.33 -10.29 -27.55
N VAL A 81 -37.47 -10.21 -28.24
CA VAL A 81 -38.78 -10.33 -27.65
C VAL A 81 -39.06 -11.83 -27.53
N ASN A 82 -38.97 -12.36 -26.30
CA ASN A 82 -39.56 -13.66 -25.97
C ASN A 82 -41.09 -13.48 -25.96
N GLU A 83 -41.73 -13.63 -27.11
CA GLU A 83 -43.18 -13.84 -27.20
C GLU A 83 -43.41 -15.33 -27.46
N LYS A 84 -43.76 -16.06 -26.39
CA LYS A 84 -44.51 -17.30 -26.54
C LYS A 84 -45.88 -16.94 -27.13
N LYS A 85 -46.16 -17.40 -28.36
CA LYS A 85 -47.49 -17.40 -28.93
C LYS A 85 -48.10 -18.78 -28.71
N GLU A 86 -49.17 -18.85 -27.94
CA GLU A 86 -50.05 -20.02 -27.88
C GLU A 86 -51.04 -19.94 -29.05
N MET A 87 -51.20 -21.04 -29.79
CA MET A 87 -52.25 -21.22 -30.77
C MET A 87 -53.33 -22.09 -30.15
N GLU A 88 -54.55 -21.59 -30.07
CA GLU A 88 -55.75 -22.42 -29.88
C GLU A 88 -56.72 -22.06 -31.02
N ASN A 89 -57.05 -23.06 -31.84
CA ASN A 89 -58.10 -23.04 -32.88
C ASN A 89 -58.04 -21.93 -33.95
N GLY A 90 -56.85 -21.63 -34.49
CA GLY A 90 -56.74 -21.12 -35.86
C GLY A 90 -57.22 -19.68 -36.15
N GLU A 91 -57.64 -18.89 -35.16
CA GLU A 91 -58.01 -17.48 -35.36
C GLU A 91 -57.14 -16.50 -34.55
N LEU A 92 -56.73 -15.41 -35.21
CA LEU A 92 -55.96 -14.29 -34.67
C LEU A 92 -56.89 -13.37 -33.86
N ILE A 93 -56.91 -13.53 -32.53
CA ILE A 93 -57.58 -12.56 -31.64
C ILE A 93 -56.63 -11.37 -31.42
N PRO A 94 -57.03 -10.11 -31.69
CA PRO A 94 -56.23 -8.95 -31.33
C PRO A 94 -56.12 -8.88 -29.79
N ALA A 95 -54.89 -8.84 -29.29
CA ALA A 95 -54.65 -8.68 -27.87
C ALA A 95 -55.38 -7.43 -27.36
N LYS A 96 -56.36 -7.60 -26.48
CA LYS A 96 -56.96 -6.49 -25.72
C LYS A 96 -55.83 -5.63 -25.18
N PRO A 97 -55.89 -4.30 -25.32
CA PRO A 97 -54.89 -3.43 -24.73
C PRO A 97 -54.88 -3.72 -23.24
N ARG A 98 -53.80 -4.32 -22.73
CA ARG A 98 -53.54 -4.34 -21.30
C ARG A 98 -53.46 -2.87 -20.90
N ASN A 99 -54.53 -2.38 -20.30
CA ASN A 99 -54.52 -1.17 -19.51
C ASN A 99 -53.30 -1.27 -18.59
N LYS A 100 -52.21 -0.55 -18.94
CA LYS A 100 -51.18 -0.20 -17.98
C LYS A 100 -51.89 0.68 -16.96
N LYS A 101 -52.45 0.07 -15.92
CA LYS A 101 -52.76 0.79 -14.69
C LYS A 101 -51.48 1.54 -14.33
N LYS A 102 -51.52 2.86 -14.43
CA LYS A 102 -50.54 3.73 -13.77
C LYS A 102 -50.71 3.48 -12.27
N ASN A 103 -50.02 2.47 -11.74
CA ASN A 103 -49.79 2.32 -10.31
C ASN A 103 -48.75 3.37 -9.90
N GLY A 104 -49.17 4.64 -9.85
CA GLY A 104 -48.36 5.67 -9.20
C GLY A 104 -48.33 5.43 -7.69
N ILE A 105 -47.17 5.62 -7.07
CA ILE A 105 -47.02 5.64 -5.60
C ILE A 105 -47.85 6.83 -5.07
N SER A 106 -48.78 6.58 -4.15
CA SER A 106 -49.56 7.67 -3.52
C SER A 106 -48.67 8.55 -2.64
N GLU A 107 -49.06 9.80 -2.35
CA GLU A 107 -48.25 10.68 -1.49
C GLU A 107 -48.02 10.10 -0.09
N GLU A 108 -49.00 9.42 0.48
CA GLU A 108 -48.86 8.69 1.75
C GLU A 108 -47.91 7.50 1.63
N GLU A 109 -47.96 6.76 0.52
CA GLU A 109 -47.03 5.67 0.25
C GLU A 109 -45.60 6.20 0.10
N LYS A 110 -45.40 7.37 -0.54
CA LYS A 110 -44.10 8.06 -0.60
C LYS A 110 -43.62 8.49 0.77
N LYS A 111 -44.49 9.05 1.61
CA LYS A 111 -44.16 9.49 2.96
C LYS A 111 -43.76 8.31 3.86
N ILE A 112 -44.48 7.19 3.78
CA ILE A 112 -44.10 5.93 4.46
C ILE A 112 -42.69 5.50 4.02
N LEU A 113 -42.47 5.52 2.72
CA LEU A 113 -41.22 5.14 2.07
C LEU A 113 -40.05 6.06 2.48
N GLU A 114 -40.25 7.38 2.54
CA GLU A 114 -39.28 8.37 3.02
C GLU A 114 -38.89 8.11 4.48
N ILE A 115 -39.87 7.83 5.33
CA ILE A 115 -39.61 7.49 6.74
C ILE A 115 -38.88 6.15 6.85
N LEU A 116 -39.24 5.15 6.03
CA LEU A 116 -38.51 3.88 5.98
C LEU A 116 -37.10 4.02 5.37
N ALA A 117 -36.84 5.05 4.56
CA ALA A 117 -35.50 5.37 4.07
C ALA A 117 -34.63 6.04 5.15
N GLN A 118 -35.25 6.79 6.06
CA GLN A 118 -34.59 7.44 7.20
C GLN A 118 -34.42 6.47 8.39
N GLU A 119 -35.40 5.60 8.63
CA GLU A 119 -35.41 4.61 9.72
C GLU A 119 -35.70 3.18 9.21
N PRO A 120 -34.80 2.56 8.42
CA PRO A 120 -35.10 1.29 7.75
C PRO A 120 -35.20 0.03 8.62
N LEU A 121 -34.96 0.08 9.93
CA LEU A 121 -35.12 -1.08 10.83
C LEU A 121 -35.74 -0.67 12.14
N GLY A 122 -36.54 -1.59 12.66
CA GLY A 122 -37.09 -1.50 13.99
C GLY A 122 -38.10 -0.38 14.12
N LEU A 123 -38.50 0.28 13.02
CA LEU A 123 -39.43 1.39 13.06
C LEU A 123 -40.76 0.87 13.62
N PRO A 124 -41.17 1.31 14.82
CA PRO A 124 -42.44 0.89 15.38
C PRO A 124 -43.54 1.32 14.43
N MET A 125 -44.46 0.41 14.09
CA MET A 125 -45.62 0.75 13.25
C MET A 125 -46.42 1.93 13.82
N GLN A 126 -46.37 2.12 15.14
CA GLN A 126 -46.96 3.25 15.83
C GLN A 126 -46.26 4.57 15.50
N LEU A 127 -44.93 4.60 15.54
CA LEU A 127 -44.16 5.78 15.16
C LEU A 127 -44.32 6.08 13.67
N LEU A 128 -44.40 5.05 12.83
CA LEU A 128 -44.70 5.21 11.40
C LEU A 128 -46.10 5.81 11.19
N ALA A 129 -47.10 5.42 11.99
CA ALA A 129 -48.45 6.01 11.99
C ALA A 129 -48.44 7.48 12.38
N GLU A 130 -47.74 7.81 13.47
CA GLU A 130 -47.62 9.17 13.97
C GLU A 130 -46.91 10.09 12.98
N LYS A 131 -45.79 9.64 12.39
CA LYS A 131 -44.99 10.44 11.44
C LYS A 131 -45.70 10.61 10.08
N THR A 132 -46.51 9.64 9.65
CA THR A 132 -47.21 9.73 8.37
C THR A 132 -48.55 10.45 8.48
N GLY A 133 -49.22 10.37 9.63
CA GLY A 133 -50.62 10.80 9.82
C GLY A 133 -51.63 9.76 9.33
N VAL A 134 -51.20 8.53 9.03
CA VAL A 134 -52.03 7.45 8.47
C VAL A 134 -52.40 6.45 9.57
N GLY A 135 -53.66 6.03 9.63
CA GLY A 135 -54.12 5.05 10.63
C GLY A 135 -53.38 3.71 10.53
N LYS A 136 -53.10 3.06 11.68
CA LYS A 136 -52.33 1.79 11.74
C LYS A 136 -52.83 0.71 10.78
N ARG A 137 -54.15 0.51 10.65
CA ARG A 137 -54.75 -0.49 9.74
C ARG A 137 -54.50 -0.16 8.27
N GLU A 138 -54.42 1.11 7.94
CA GLU A 138 -54.21 1.59 6.57
C GLU A 138 -52.73 1.58 6.18
N ILE A 139 -51.83 1.80 7.15
CA ILE A 139 -50.39 1.57 7.00
C ILE A 139 -50.09 0.13 6.60
N VAL A 140 -50.69 -0.86 7.26
CA VAL A 140 -50.45 -2.27 6.92
C VAL A 140 -50.85 -2.58 5.47
N LYS A 141 -51.98 -2.04 5.00
CA LYS A 141 -52.43 -2.19 3.60
C LYS A 141 -51.46 -1.52 2.62
N LYS A 142 -51.00 -0.31 2.92
CA LYS A 142 -50.04 0.43 2.08
C LYS A 142 -48.67 -0.25 2.06
N ILE A 143 -48.20 -0.77 3.20
CA ILE A 143 -46.98 -1.57 3.32
C ILE A 143 -47.05 -2.81 2.44
N GLN A 144 -48.16 -3.54 2.45
CA GLN A 144 -48.35 -4.74 1.65
C GLN A 144 -48.29 -4.42 0.13
N LYS A 145 -48.84 -3.28 -0.27
CA LYS A 145 -48.76 -2.80 -1.66
C LYS A 145 -47.35 -2.36 -2.03
N LEU A 146 -46.65 -1.67 -1.12
CA LEU A 146 -45.25 -1.27 -1.27
C LEU A 146 -44.29 -2.47 -1.35
N LYS A 147 -44.62 -3.59 -0.70
CA LYS A 147 -43.78 -4.81 -0.73
C LYS A 147 -43.49 -5.29 -2.15
N THR A 148 -44.51 -5.38 -2.99
CA THR A 148 -44.36 -5.82 -4.40
C THR A 148 -43.47 -4.86 -5.19
N LEU A 149 -43.67 -3.55 -4.98
CA LEU A 149 -42.90 -2.49 -5.63
C LEU A 149 -41.43 -2.52 -5.18
N LEU A 150 -41.19 -2.69 -3.88
CA LEU A 150 -39.85 -2.83 -3.31
C LEU A 150 -39.16 -4.10 -3.81
N ASP A 151 -39.89 -5.20 -3.91
CA ASP A 151 -39.41 -6.48 -4.42
C ASP A 151 -38.93 -6.39 -5.87
N GLU A 152 -39.67 -5.69 -6.74
CA GLU A 152 -39.29 -5.39 -8.13
C GLU A 152 -38.03 -4.52 -8.22
N LYS A 153 -37.80 -3.67 -7.21
CA LYS A 153 -36.65 -2.78 -7.11
C LYS A 153 -35.46 -3.41 -6.39
N GLY A 154 -35.56 -4.67 -5.99
CA GLY A 154 -34.49 -5.44 -5.33
C GLY A 154 -34.36 -5.19 -3.83
N PHE A 155 -35.36 -4.57 -3.20
CA PHE A 155 -35.48 -4.44 -1.76
C PHE A 155 -36.45 -5.50 -1.23
N PHE A 156 -36.33 -5.86 0.04
CA PHE A 156 -37.33 -6.63 0.75
C PHE A 156 -37.88 -5.79 1.90
N LEU A 157 -39.19 -5.85 2.08
CA LEU A 157 -39.86 -5.29 3.23
C LEU A 157 -40.26 -6.46 4.14
N SER A 158 -39.82 -6.41 5.40
CA SER A 158 -40.26 -7.35 6.43
C SER A 158 -41.02 -6.62 7.54
N VAL A 159 -42.10 -7.24 7.99
CA VAL A 159 -42.88 -6.78 9.14
C VAL A 159 -42.62 -7.77 10.25
N ASN A 160 -42.06 -7.32 11.37
CA ASN A 160 -41.93 -8.14 12.55
C ASN A 160 -43.22 -8.00 13.37
N GLU A 161 -44.09 -9.00 13.27
CA GLU A 161 -45.40 -8.96 13.92
C GLU A 161 -45.31 -8.97 15.45
N SER A 162 -44.32 -9.67 16.02
CA SER A 162 -44.13 -9.76 17.48
C SER A 162 -43.61 -8.46 18.08
N LYS A 163 -42.70 -7.75 17.38
CA LYS A 163 -42.16 -6.46 17.80
C LYS A 163 -42.97 -5.27 17.27
N LYS A 164 -43.97 -5.50 16.41
CA LYS A 164 -44.76 -4.48 15.68
C LYS A 164 -43.88 -3.47 14.93
N THR A 165 -42.79 -3.94 14.33
CA THR A 165 -41.84 -3.08 13.59
C THR A 165 -41.83 -3.37 12.10
N VAL A 166 -41.45 -2.38 11.30
CA VAL A 166 -41.31 -2.48 9.84
C VAL A 166 -39.85 -2.25 9.48
N ASN A 167 -39.36 -3.08 8.56
CA ASN A 167 -37.98 -3.09 8.11
C ASN A 167 -37.93 -3.07 6.59
N VAL A 168 -37.07 -2.25 6.01
CA VAL A 168 -36.71 -2.30 4.59
C VAL A 168 -35.22 -2.55 4.50
N ALA A 169 -34.83 -3.57 3.74
CA ALA A 169 -33.43 -3.88 3.48
C ALA A 169 -33.23 -4.38 2.05
N ARG A 170 -32.00 -4.37 1.55
CA ARG A 170 -31.67 -4.94 0.24
C ARG A 170 -31.77 -6.46 0.29
N LYS A 171 -32.29 -7.09 -0.76
CA LYS A 171 -32.36 -8.57 -0.83
C LYS A 171 -30.97 -9.18 -0.62
N GLY A 172 -30.89 -10.20 0.25
CA GLY A 172 -29.64 -10.90 0.56
C GLY A 172 -28.74 -10.22 1.61
N PHE A 173 -29.22 -9.15 2.27
CA PHE A 173 -28.56 -8.58 3.44
C PHE A 173 -29.22 -9.07 4.74
N GLU A 174 -28.40 -9.60 5.65
CA GLU A 174 -28.81 -10.01 7.00
C GLU A 174 -28.39 -8.91 7.98
N ASN A 175 -29.32 -8.43 8.81
CA ASN A 175 -28.99 -7.44 9.83
C ASN A 175 -28.27 -8.12 10.98
N ILE A 176 -26.95 -8.04 10.98
CA ILE A 176 -26.08 -8.57 12.03
C ILE A 176 -25.52 -7.36 12.79
N GLU A 177 -25.43 -7.43 14.12
CA GLU A 177 -24.79 -6.36 14.88
C GLU A 177 -23.32 -6.17 14.47
N PRO A 178 -22.82 -4.93 14.44
CA PRO A 178 -21.44 -4.68 14.07
C PRO A 178 -20.50 -5.35 15.06
N LYS A 179 -19.48 -6.03 14.55
CA LYS A 179 -18.48 -6.71 15.37
C LYS A 179 -17.73 -5.70 16.24
N ILE A 180 -17.71 -5.93 17.55
CA ILE A 180 -16.94 -5.13 18.50
C ILE A 180 -15.61 -5.82 18.77
N ILE A 181 -14.52 -5.06 18.68
CA ILE A 181 -13.16 -5.52 18.90
C ILE A 181 -12.52 -4.61 19.95
N GLU A 182 -11.87 -5.20 20.96
CA GLU A 182 -11.33 -4.46 22.10
C GLU A 182 -9.81 -4.47 22.10
N ILE A 183 -9.20 -3.30 22.25
CA ILE A 183 -7.76 -3.12 22.44
C ILE A 183 -7.40 -3.61 23.85
N LYS A 184 -6.52 -4.62 23.93
CA LYS A 184 -6.11 -5.27 25.17
C LYS A 184 -4.72 -4.80 25.62
N VAL A 185 -4.57 -3.50 25.87
CA VAL A 185 -3.39 -2.93 26.55
C VAL A 185 -3.85 -2.13 27.76
N SER A 186 -3.00 -1.93 28.76
CA SER A 186 -3.38 -1.09 29.90
C SER A 186 -3.59 0.37 29.45
N PRO A 187 -4.49 1.13 30.10
CA PRO A 187 -4.68 2.55 29.79
C PRO A 187 -3.37 3.36 29.88
N GLU A 188 -2.48 3.01 30.82
CA GLU A 188 -1.19 3.67 31.00
C GLU A 188 -0.25 3.39 29.83
N GLU A 189 -0.14 2.15 29.37
CA GLU A 189 0.67 1.78 28.20
C GLU A 189 0.12 2.43 26.92
N TYR A 190 -1.20 2.48 26.79
CA TYR A 190 -1.88 3.09 25.67
C TYR A 190 -1.51 4.58 25.51
N ILE A 191 -1.41 5.31 26.63
CA ILE A 191 -1.02 6.73 26.62
C ILE A 191 0.50 6.90 26.48
N LYS A 192 1.30 6.05 27.13
CA LYS A 192 2.78 6.15 27.12
C LYS A 192 3.39 5.84 25.75
N CYS A 193 2.70 5.09 24.89
CA CYS A 193 3.23 4.70 23.58
C CYS A 193 3.28 5.85 22.54
N GLY A 194 2.87 7.07 22.91
CA GLY A 194 2.77 8.21 22.00
C GLY A 194 1.45 8.20 21.24
N ALA A 195 1.47 8.25 19.91
CA ALA A 195 0.24 8.17 19.12
C ALA A 195 0.34 7.19 17.95
N ASN A 196 -0.61 6.27 17.88
CA ASN A 196 -0.75 5.30 16.81
C ASN A 196 -1.98 5.64 15.96
N VAL A 197 -1.79 5.89 14.66
CA VAL A 197 -2.87 6.27 13.74
C VAL A 197 -2.98 5.24 12.63
N GLY A 198 -4.13 4.56 12.55
CA GLY A 198 -4.40 3.63 11.47
C GLY A 198 -4.85 4.38 10.22
N VAL A 199 -4.25 4.07 9.08
CA VAL A 199 -4.53 4.72 7.79
C VAL A 199 -4.71 3.66 6.70
N PHE A 200 -5.84 3.70 6.02
CA PHE A 200 -6.15 2.75 4.94
C PHE A 200 -7.05 3.37 3.90
N ALA A 201 -7.06 2.78 2.71
CA ALA A 201 -7.82 3.29 1.58
C ALA A 201 -8.68 2.21 0.95
N GLY A 202 -9.87 2.63 0.50
CA GLY A 202 -10.64 1.90 -0.48
C GLY A 202 -10.99 0.46 -0.13
N PRO A 203 -11.86 0.24 0.87
CA PRO A 203 -12.65 -0.99 0.91
C PRO A 203 -13.54 -1.09 -0.33
N PHE A 204 -13.88 0.05 -0.97
CA PHE A 204 -14.64 0.16 -2.21
C PHE A 204 -15.88 -0.73 -2.21
N TYR A 205 -16.71 -0.52 -1.19
CA TYR A 205 -17.99 -1.21 -1.07
C TYR A 205 -18.80 -1.10 -2.37
N GLY A 206 -19.35 -2.22 -2.81
CA GLY A 206 -20.09 -2.33 -4.06
C GLY A 206 -19.26 -2.78 -5.26
N SER A 207 -17.92 -2.73 -5.19
CA SER A 207 -17.04 -3.34 -6.21
C SER A 207 -17.06 -4.86 -6.13
N GLU A 208 -16.63 -5.53 -7.21
CA GLU A 208 -16.37 -6.98 -7.20
C GLU A 208 -15.24 -7.36 -6.23
N GLY A 209 -14.30 -6.44 -6.00
CA GLY A 209 -13.15 -6.65 -5.14
C GLY A 209 -13.44 -6.63 -3.63
N TYR A 210 -14.59 -6.09 -3.22
CA TYR A 210 -14.95 -5.96 -1.80
C TYR A 210 -14.90 -7.30 -1.05
N ARG A 211 -14.44 -7.29 0.21
CA ARG A 211 -14.41 -8.47 1.10
C ARG A 211 -14.71 -8.04 2.53
N ASP A 212 -15.78 -8.54 3.14
CA ASP A 212 -16.08 -8.35 4.58
C ASP A 212 -14.91 -8.83 5.43
N GLY A 213 -14.31 -9.96 5.05
CA GLY A 213 -13.17 -10.54 5.75
C GLY A 213 -11.94 -9.62 5.82
N LEU A 214 -11.69 -8.79 4.80
CA LEU A 214 -10.57 -7.82 4.83
C LEU A 214 -10.85 -6.66 5.78
N ILE A 215 -12.10 -6.23 5.89
CA ILE A 215 -12.51 -5.20 6.85
C ILE A 215 -12.31 -5.71 8.28
N GLU A 216 -12.72 -6.95 8.55
CA GLU A 216 -12.51 -7.59 9.85
C GLU A 216 -11.02 -7.77 10.16
N LEU A 217 -10.22 -8.19 9.18
CA LEU A 217 -8.78 -8.33 9.32
C LEU A 217 -8.09 -6.99 9.61
N ASN A 218 -8.45 -5.93 8.87
CA ASN A 218 -7.95 -4.58 9.13
C ASN A 218 -8.26 -4.16 10.57
N ALA A 219 -9.49 -4.33 11.04
CA ALA A 219 -9.84 -3.97 12.41
C ALA A 219 -9.07 -4.79 13.46
N TYR A 220 -8.79 -6.07 13.20
CA TYR A 220 -7.91 -6.88 14.04
C TYR A 220 -6.47 -6.34 14.08
N VAL A 221 -5.87 -6.03 12.93
CA VAL A 221 -4.50 -5.47 12.86
C VAL A 221 -4.42 -4.11 13.56
N GLN A 222 -5.42 -3.24 13.35
CA GLN A 222 -5.49 -1.94 14.02
C GLN A 222 -5.65 -2.08 15.54
N LYS A 223 -6.37 -3.11 16.01
CA LYS A 223 -6.40 -3.47 17.44
C LYS A 223 -5.02 -3.88 17.94
N VAL A 224 -4.31 -4.75 17.22
CA VAL A 224 -2.96 -5.22 17.61
C VAL A 224 -1.98 -4.05 17.73
N HIS A 225 -2.09 -3.05 16.86
CA HIS A 225 -1.28 -1.82 16.94
C HIS A 225 -1.83 -0.74 17.88
N ALA A 226 -2.87 -1.04 18.68
CA ALA A 226 -3.43 -0.15 19.68
C ALA A 226 -3.67 1.29 19.15
N VAL A 227 -4.43 1.41 18.06
CA VAL A 227 -4.65 2.70 17.40
C VAL A 227 -5.56 3.65 18.17
N HIS A 228 -5.22 4.94 18.10
CA HIS A 228 -5.93 6.04 18.73
C HIS A 228 -7.11 6.55 17.89
N PHE A 229 -6.94 6.59 16.58
CA PHE A 229 -7.99 6.87 15.60
C PHE A 229 -7.60 6.28 14.24
N LEU A 230 -8.60 6.24 13.35
CA LEU A 230 -8.47 5.74 11.99
C LEU A 230 -8.74 6.86 10.96
N SER A 231 -8.00 6.87 9.86
CA SER A 231 -8.29 7.68 8.68
C SER A 231 -8.54 6.77 7.47
N LEU A 232 -9.77 6.83 6.95
CA LEU A 232 -10.23 6.06 5.81
C LEU A 232 -10.32 6.94 4.57
N LEU A 233 -9.52 6.64 3.54
CA LEU A 233 -9.45 7.41 2.31
C LEU A 233 -10.15 6.65 1.16
N GLY A 234 -11.35 7.11 0.80
CA GLY A 234 -12.26 6.43 -0.13
C GLY A 234 -13.05 5.31 0.57
N LEU A 235 -14.34 5.22 0.27
CA LEU A 235 -15.32 4.37 0.96
C LEU A 235 -15.96 3.35 0.00
N VAL A 236 -16.45 3.81 -1.15
CA VAL A 236 -17.29 3.02 -2.06
C VAL A 236 -16.77 3.04 -3.50
N ASP A 237 -17.14 2.03 -4.29
CA ASP A 237 -17.05 2.16 -5.74
C ASP A 237 -18.25 2.95 -6.26
N GLY A 238 -18.06 4.26 -6.38
CA GLY A 238 -19.11 5.16 -6.84
C GLY A 238 -19.58 4.91 -8.27
N ARG A 239 -18.74 4.29 -9.12
CA ARG A 239 -19.13 3.99 -10.50
C ARG A 239 -20.16 2.86 -10.51
N ASP A 240 -19.84 1.76 -9.85
CA ASP A 240 -20.70 0.57 -9.81
C ASP A 240 -21.98 0.86 -9.03
N LEU A 241 -21.87 1.58 -7.91
CA LEU A 241 -23.05 1.99 -7.14
C LEU A 241 -23.95 2.96 -7.90
N GLU A 242 -23.42 3.91 -8.67
CA GLU A 242 -24.26 4.78 -9.52
C GLU A 242 -24.99 3.98 -10.61
N GLU A 243 -24.34 2.98 -11.21
CA GLU A 243 -24.97 2.13 -12.23
C GLU A 243 -26.08 1.27 -11.63
N GLN A 244 -25.79 0.66 -10.48
CA GLN A 244 -26.77 -0.06 -9.67
C GLN A 244 -27.95 0.80 -9.23
N ALA A 245 -27.70 2.04 -8.81
CA ALA A 245 -28.74 3.01 -8.46
C ALA A 245 -29.60 3.34 -9.68
N LYS A 246 -29.01 3.57 -10.87
CA LYS A 246 -29.73 3.84 -12.12
C LYS A 246 -30.61 2.67 -12.56
N VAL A 247 -30.12 1.44 -12.44
CA VAL A 247 -30.90 0.23 -12.79
C VAL A 247 -32.14 0.12 -11.90
N ARG A 248 -32.01 0.41 -10.60
CA ARG A 248 -33.13 0.34 -9.65
C ARG A 248 -34.08 1.54 -9.79
N ALA A 249 -33.56 2.77 -9.77
CA ALA A 249 -34.35 3.98 -9.82
C ALA A 249 -34.97 4.29 -11.20
N GLY A 250 -34.42 3.76 -12.29
CA GLY A 250 -34.81 4.08 -13.67
C GLY A 250 -33.97 5.20 -14.29
N SER A 251 -34.27 5.64 -15.52
CA SER A 251 -33.46 6.66 -16.22
C SER A 251 -33.52 8.02 -15.50
N ARG A 252 -32.39 8.76 -15.45
CA ARG A 252 -32.29 10.16 -14.99
C ARG A 252 -33.15 11.11 -15.85
N SER A 253 -34.47 11.09 -15.66
CA SER A 253 -35.32 12.24 -15.98
C SER A 253 -35.48 13.09 -14.72
N LYS A 254 -35.89 14.35 -14.84
CA LYS A 254 -36.15 15.27 -13.72
C LYS A 254 -37.37 14.85 -12.87
N ASN A 255 -37.55 13.56 -12.63
CA ASN A 255 -38.68 12.98 -11.94
C ASN A 255 -38.35 12.85 -10.46
N LYS A 256 -39.20 13.44 -9.58
CA LYS A 256 -39.07 13.35 -8.12
C LYS A 256 -38.97 11.91 -7.62
N GLU A 257 -39.56 10.97 -8.36
CA GLU A 257 -39.51 9.53 -8.08
C GLU A 257 -38.10 8.93 -8.21
N TYR A 258 -37.25 9.39 -9.14
CA TYR A 258 -35.88 8.90 -9.28
C TYR A 258 -35.05 9.27 -8.04
N GLN A 259 -35.15 10.53 -7.59
CA GLN A 259 -34.45 11.01 -6.39
C GLN A 259 -34.86 10.22 -5.14
N TYR A 260 -36.15 9.89 -5.03
CA TYR A 260 -36.66 9.06 -3.95
C TYR A 260 -35.97 7.69 -3.90
N TRP A 261 -35.93 6.96 -5.03
CA TRP A 261 -35.30 5.65 -5.10
C TRP A 261 -33.77 5.69 -4.94
N GLU A 262 -33.13 6.74 -5.46
CA GLU A 262 -31.70 6.98 -5.28
C GLU A 262 -31.37 7.20 -3.80
N ASN A 263 -32.14 8.03 -3.10
CA ASN A 263 -31.97 8.27 -1.66
C ASN A 263 -32.19 7.00 -0.83
N LEU A 264 -33.24 6.22 -1.12
CA LEU A 264 -33.46 4.93 -0.45
C LEU A 264 -32.27 3.99 -0.67
N PHE A 265 -31.73 3.93 -1.89
CA PHE A 265 -30.55 3.12 -2.19
C PHE A 265 -29.33 3.59 -1.39
N ILE A 266 -29.04 4.89 -1.36
CA ILE A 266 -27.93 5.48 -0.59
C ILE A 266 -28.08 5.14 0.91
N SER A 267 -29.25 5.37 1.50
CA SER A 267 -29.50 5.06 2.92
C SER A 267 -29.28 3.59 3.26
N GLN A 268 -29.67 2.69 2.34
CA GLN A 268 -29.47 1.26 2.52
C GLN A 268 -27.99 0.89 2.48
N ILE A 269 -27.21 1.45 1.55
CA ILE A 269 -25.77 1.19 1.50
C ILE A 269 -25.06 1.74 2.74
N ALA A 270 -25.40 2.96 3.19
CA ALA A 270 -24.87 3.54 4.43
C ALA A 270 -25.17 2.64 5.64
N ARG A 271 -26.37 2.06 5.68
CA ARG A 271 -26.76 1.10 6.70
C ARG A 271 -25.99 -0.21 6.62
N GLU A 272 -25.84 -0.79 5.43
CA GLU A 272 -25.08 -2.03 5.26
C GLU A 272 -23.64 -1.83 5.76
N LEU A 273 -23.02 -0.71 5.38
CA LEU A 273 -21.70 -0.31 5.88
C LEU A 273 -21.65 -0.13 7.40
N SER A 274 -22.72 0.38 8.03
CA SER A 274 -22.73 0.58 9.48
C SER A 274 -22.66 -0.74 10.26
N PHE A 275 -23.13 -1.84 9.67
CA PHE A 275 -23.00 -3.20 10.20
C PHE A 275 -21.70 -3.89 9.79
N CYS A 276 -21.25 -3.71 8.55
CA CYS A 276 -20.03 -4.35 8.04
C CYS A 276 -18.74 -3.78 8.67
N LEU A 277 -18.70 -2.48 8.98
CA LEU A 277 -17.53 -1.86 9.61
C LEU A 277 -17.48 -2.23 11.11
N PRO A 278 -16.39 -2.86 11.60
CA PRO A 278 -16.25 -3.14 13.03
C PRO A 278 -16.20 -1.88 13.89
N LYS A 279 -16.54 -2.03 15.18
CA LYS A 279 -16.32 -1.03 16.23
C LYS A 279 -15.07 -1.41 17.01
N ILE A 280 -14.13 -0.48 17.17
CA ILE A 280 -12.94 -0.71 18.00
C ILE A 280 -13.07 0.06 19.31
N LYS A 281 -13.04 -0.65 20.44
CA LYS A 281 -13.03 -0.05 21.77
C LYS A 281 -11.59 0.13 22.26
N LYS A 282 -11.33 1.31 22.83
CA LYS A 282 -10.13 1.65 23.55
C LYS A 282 -10.13 1.01 24.95
N PRO A 283 -8.98 0.99 25.65
CA PRO A 283 -8.90 0.50 27.02
C PRO A 283 -9.82 1.22 28.02
N ASP A 284 -10.12 2.50 27.78
CA ASP A 284 -11.04 3.32 28.60
C ASP A 284 -12.53 3.05 28.32
N GLY A 285 -12.85 2.11 27.42
CA GLY A 285 -14.20 1.76 27.00
C GLY A 285 -14.78 2.68 25.92
N SER A 286 -14.15 3.81 25.59
CA SER A 286 -14.57 4.69 24.50
C SER A 286 -14.23 4.09 23.14
N LEU A 287 -14.91 4.56 22.08
CA LEU A 287 -14.68 4.07 20.73
C LEU A 287 -13.55 4.83 20.01
N VAL A 288 -12.78 4.11 19.22
CA VAL A 288 -11.80 4.66 18.28
C VAL A 288 -12.56 5.35 17.15
N LYS A 289 -12.28 6.64 16.93
CA LYS A 289 -12.93 7.41 15.85
C LYS A 289 -12.36 7.04 14.48
N THR A 290 -13.23 6.88 13.49
CA THR A 290 -12.89 6.70 12.07
C THR A 290 -13.28 7.92 11.27
N TYR A 291 -12.29 8.64 10.76
CA TYR A 291 -12.46 9.81 9.90
C TYR A 291 -12.48 9.39 8.44
N ILE A 292 -13.60 9.62 7.76
CA ILE A 292 -13.81 9.21 6.36
C ILE A 292 -13.61 10.41 5.44
N SER A 293 -12.63 10.31 4.54
CA SER A 293 -12.45 11.25 3.43
C SER A 293 -12.85 10.60 2.12
N THR A 294 -13.83 11.18 1.42
CA THR A 294 -14.30 10.63 0.14
C THR A 294 -13.51 11.22 -1.04
N SER A 295 -13.47 10.49 -2.14
CA SER A 295 -12.88 10.89 -3.41
C SER A 295 -13.97 11.22 -4.43
N PRO A 296 -14.04 12.45 -4.95
CA PRO A 296 -14.97 12.76 -6.04
C PRO A 296 -14.76 11.91 -7.30
N LYS A 297 -13.55 11.37 -7.48
CA LYS A 297 -13.21 10.51 -8.62
C LYS A 297 -13.66 9.06 -8.43
N VAL A 298 -13.43 8.50 -7.24
CA VAL A 298 -13.71 7.10 -6.92
C VAL A 298 -15.11 6.93 -6.36
N ASP A 299 -15.42 7.60 -5.25
CA ASP A 299 -16.70 7.54 -4.53
C ASP A 299 -17.86 8.23 -5.25
N LYS A 300 -17.56 9.20 -6.13
CA LYS A 300 -18.56 10.07 -6.79
C LYS A 300 -19.42 10.82 -5.76
N ASN A 301 -20.49 11.48 -6.25
CA ASN A 301 -21.44 12.17 -5.38
C ASN A 301 -22.22 11.19 -4.49
N ILE A 302 -22.43 9.95 -4.96
CA ILE A 302 -23.15 8.93 -4.21
C ILE A 302 -22.41 8.55 -2.93
N GLY A 303 -21.08 8.43 -2.96
CA GLY A 303 -20.31 8.08 -1.78
C GLY A 303 -20.21 9.20 -0.74
N GLU A 304 -20.28 10.47 -1.13
CA GLU A 304 -20.43 11.58 -0.17
C GLU A 304 -21.76 11.48 0.59
N GLY A 305 -22.87 11.21 -0.11
CA GLY A 305 -24.18 10.99 0.54
C GLY A 305 -24.16 9.77 1.48
N ILE A 306 -23.52 8.68 1.07
CA ILE A 306 -23.35 7.48 1.90
C ILE A 306 -22.52 7.79 3.16
N ALA A 307 -21.41 8.51 3.03
CA ALA A 307 -20.52 8.82 4.15
C ALA A 307 -21.19 9.75 5.19
N LEU A 308 -21.97 10.74 4.73
CA LEU A 308 -22.77 11.62 5.61
C LEU A 308 -23.77 10.81 6.44
N LEU A 309 -24.61 10.02 5.78
CA LEU A 309 -25.61 9.19 6.45
C LEU A 309 -24.97 8.14 7.38
N LEU A 310 -23.85 7.55 6.97
CA LEU A 310 -23.11 6.61 7.81
C LEU A 310 -22.60 7.29 9.10
N SER A 311 -22.13 8.54 9.01
CA SER A 311 -21.70 9.32 10.17
C SER A 311 -22.87 9.69 11.09
N GLU A 312 -24.06 9.91 10.55
CA GLU A 312 -25.28 10.12 11.34
C GLU A 312 -25.73 8.83 12.05
N LEU A 313 -25.66 7.69 11.37
CA LEU A 313 -26.03 6.38 11.90
C LEU A 313 -25.05 5.85 12.98
N ARG A 314 -23.80 6.32 12.95
CA ARG A 314 -22.72 5.93 13.87
C ARG A 314 -21.97 7.16 14.38
N ASN A 315 -22.70 8.10 14.97
CA ASN A 315 -22.17 9.37 15.45
C ASN A 315 -21.17 9.22 16.61
N GLU A 316 -21.18 8.08 17.30
CA GLU A 316 -20.28 7.75 18.39
C GLU A 316 -18.84 7.47 17.93
N ASP A 317 -18.65 6.98 16.70
CA ASP A 317 -17.34 6.51 16.24
C ASP A 317 -17.00 6.77 14.76
N ILE A 318 -17.95 7.18 13.91
CA ILE A 318 -17.69 7.55 12.52
C ILE A 318 -17.89 9.05 12.30
N VAL A 319 -16.89 9.68 11.67
CA VAL A 319 -16.92 11.10 11.32
C VAL A 319 -16.67 11.25 9.81
N TYR A 320 -17.64 11.83 9.10
CA TYR A 320 -17.36 12.29 7.73
C TYR A 320 -16.48 13.54 7.76
N PHE A 321 -15.27 13.42 7.21
CA PHE A 321 -14.25 14.44 7.24
C PHE A 321 -14.21 15.32 5.99
N GLY A 322 -14.97 14.94 4.94
CA GLY A 322 -15.12 15.71 3.71
C GLY A 322 -14.46 15.08 2.49
N SER A 323 -14.73 15.68 1.33
CA SER A 323 -14.23 15.23 0.03
C SER A 323 -13.05 16.05 -0.51
N LYS A 324 -12.64 17.09 0.23
CA LYS A 324 -11.61 18.06 -0.18
C LYS A 324 -10.29 17.81 0.55
N ASN A 325 -9.18 18.00 -0.16
CA ASN A 325 -7.82 17.80 0.35
C ASN A 325 -7.28 19.05 1.06
N ASN A 326 -8.00 19.61 2.04
CA ASN A 326 -7.65 20.91 2.65
C ASN A 326 -7.77 20.97 4.18
N HIS A 327 -8.22 19.91 4.83
CA HIS A 327 -8.40 19.89 6.28
C HIS A 327 -7.42 18.87 6.90
N PRO A 328 -6.43 19.27 7.69
CA PRO A 328 -5.58 18.33 8.40
C PRO A 328 -6.29 17.74 9.63
N LEU A 329 -6.04 16.46 9.90
CA LEU A 329 -6.39 15.76 11.14
C LEU A 329 -5.35 16.06 12.21
N ILE A 330 -5.80 16.40 13.41
CA ILE A 330 -4.92 16.62 14.56
C ILE A 330 -4.66 15.27 15.23
N VAL A 331 -3.39 14.90 15.30
CA VAL A 331 -2.88 13.77 16.05
C VAL A 331 -2.64 14.23 17.49
N LYS A 332 -3.58 13.85 18.36
CA LYS A 332 -3.46 14.04 19.80
C LYS A 332 -2.44 13.03 20.36
N TYR A 333 -2.04 13.19 21.63
CA TYR A 333 -1.10 12.28 22.33
C TYR A 333 0.38 12.41 21.91
N ILE A 334 0.79 13.55 21.32
CA ILE A 334 2.19 13.86 21.00
C ILE A 334 2.50 15.31 21.37
N GLY A 335 3.17 15.52 22.51
CA GLY A 335 3.53 16.85 23.01
C GLY A 335 2.33 17.80 23.19
N ASP A 336 2.62 19.05 23.55
CA ASP A 336 1.57 20.05 23.84
C ASP A 336 0.94 20.64 22.56
N GLU A 337 1.69 20.72 21.47
CA GLU A 337 1.22 21.29 20.19
C GLU A 337 0.51 20.29 19.27
N GLY A 338 0.62 18.97 19.55
CA GLY A 338 0.14 17.91 18.67
C GLY A 338 0.89 17.83 17.34
N LYS A 339 0.57 16.80 16.53
CA LYS A 339 1.01 16.69 15.13
C LYS A 339 -0.18 16.72 14.19
N THR A 340 0.07 16.92 12.90
CA THR A 340 -0.98 17.05 11.89
C THR A 340 -0.76 16.10 10.71
N LEU A 341 -1.83 15.41 10.33
CA LEU A 341 -1.87 14.50 9.19
C LEU A 341 -2.90 14.99 8.18
N LEU A 342 -2.50 15.20 6.93
CA LEU A 342 -3.44 15.59 5.87
C LEU A 342 -3.79 14.37 5.00
N PRO A 343 -5.04 13.86 5.08
CA PRO A 343 -5.51 12.83 4.17
C PRO A 343 -5.73 13.43 2.77
N ILE A 344 -5.22 12.75 1.74
CA ILE A 344 -5.26 13.17 0.35
C ILE A 344 -5.95 12.09 -0.48
N THR A 345 -7.16 12.38 -0.94
CA THR A 345 -7.90 11.52 -1.87
C THR A 345 -7.73 11.98 -3.31
N ILE A 346 -8.10 11.11 -4.26
CA ILE A 346 -8.00 11.40 -5.69
C ILE A 346 -9.08 12.40 -6.09
N GLN A 347 -8.67 13.55 -6.62
CA GLN A 347 -9.60 14.59 -7.05
C GLN A 347 -9.92 14.52 -8.55
N LYS A 348 -8.98 14.07 -9.39
CA LYS A 348 -9.10 14.05 -10.86
C LYS A 348 -8.35 12.86 -11.46
N SER A 349 -8.69 12.49 -12.71
CA SER A 349 -8.01 11.44 -13.47
C SER A 349 -6.51 11.74 -13.65
N TYR A 350 -5.69 10.68 -13.58
CA TYR A 350 -4.24 10.77 -13.66
C TYR A 350 -3.74 11.09 -15.06
N LEU A 351 -2.53 11.65 -15.11
CA LEU A 351 -1.67 11.51 -16.27
C LEU A 351 -1.18 10.04 -16.31
N PRO A 352 -1.05 9.41 -17.49
CA PRO A 352 -0.47 8.08 -17.59
C PRO A 352 0.93 8.07 -16.97
N ALA A 353 1.17 7.13 -16.06
CA ALA A 353 2.49 6.84 -15.49
C ALA A 353 2.59 5.33 -15.31
N GLN A 354 3.79 4.80 -15.51
CA GLN A 354 4.08 3.37 -15.36
C GLN A 354 3.97 2.90 -13.91
N TYR A 355 4.24 3.81 -12.97
CA TYR A 355 4.38 3.56 -11.54
C TYR A 355 3.43 4.47 -10.76
N ALA A 356 2.72 3.95 -9.76
CA ALA A 356 1.83 4.75 -8.93
C ALA A 356 2.60 5.66 -7.97
N SER A 357 3.77 5.24 -7.49
CA SER A 357 4.73 6.04 -6.73
C SER A 357 5.04 7.38 -7.41
N THR A 358 5.25 7.36 -8.73
CA THR A 358 5.47 8.56 -9.56
C THR A 358 4.24 9.48 -9.60
N LYS A 359 3.03 8.91 -9.62
CA LYS A 359 1.77 9.69 -9.60
C LYS A 359 1.64 10.46 -8.27
N ILE A 360 1.98 9.81 -7.15
CA ILE A 360 1.98 10.43 -5.81
C ILE A 360 2.98 11.58 -5.76
N GLN A 361 4.22 11.38 -6.21
CA GLN A 361 5.24 12.43 -6.25
C GLN A 361 4.80 13.66 -7.05
N GLY A 362 4.14 13.45 -8.20
CA GLY A 362 3.60 14.53 -9.01
C GLY A 362 2.51 15.34 -8.31
N GLN A 363 1.66 14.69 -7.50
CA GLN A 363 0.62 15.37 -6.70
C GLN A 363 1.19 16.07 -5.48
N HIS A 364 2.14 15.44 -4.79
CA HIS A 364 2.88 16.01 -3.67
C HIS A 364 3.46 17.38 -4.04
N ARG A 365 4.17 17.48 -5.17
CA ARG A 365 4.74 18.76 -5.68
C ARG A 365 3.69 19.85 -5.93
N LYS A 366 2.45 19.49 -6.27
CA LYS A 366 1.36 20.45 -6.49
C LYS A 366 0.77 20.92 -5.17
N LEU A 367 0.53 19.99 -4.24
CA LEU A 367 -0.07 20.27 -2.94
C LEU A 367 0.83 21.15 -2.07
N LEU A 368 2.15 20.98 -2.15
CA LEU A 368 3.13 21.85 -1.47
C LEU A 368 3.01 23.34 -1.87
N LYS A 369 2.46 23.65 -3.05
CA LYS A 369 2.25 25.04 -3.50
C LYS A 369 0.97 25.67 -2.96
N ILE A 370 0.04 24.84 -2.47
CA ILE A 370 -1.34 25.25 -2.14
C ILE A 370 -1.56 25.22 -0.62
N HIS A 371 -0.95 24.25 0.07
CA HIS A 371 -1.24 23.99 1.48
C HIS A 371 -0.05 24.33 2.40
N LYS A 372 -0.27 25.26 3.32
CA LYS A 372 0.62 25.47 4.47
C LYS A 372 0.25 24.48 5.60
N ALA A 373 1.25 23.96 6.32
CA ALA A 373 1.13 23.39 7.67
C ALA A 373 0.50 21.99 7.87
N SER A 374 0.99 20.94 7.22
CA SER A 374 0.77 19.57 7.75
C SER A 374 2.08 18.84 7.90
N ASP A 375 2.24 18.10 9.01
CA ASP A 375 3.46 17.35 9.32
C ASP A 375 3.63 16.16 8.39
N ILE A 376 2.55 15.42 8.09
CA ILE A 376 2.58 14.26 7.18
C ILE A 376 1.42 14.32 6.17
N LEU A 377 1.72 13.94 4.92
CA LEU A 377 0.73 13.81 3.85
C LEU A 377 0.44 12.32 3.56
N VAL A 378 -0.81 11.92 3.58
CA VAL A 378 -1.21 10.52 3.37
C VAL A 378 -2.08 10.38 2.12
N PHE A 379 -1.65 9.60 1.14
CA PHE A 379 -2.25 9.50 -0.19
C PHE A 379 -3.03 8.19 -0.35
N GLY A 380 -4.35 8.29 -0.48
CA GLY A 380 -5.25 7.16 -0.70
C GLY A 380 -5.69 7.00 -2.15
N GLY A 381 -6.08 5.77 -2.51
CA GLY A 381 -6.65 5.41 -3.82
C GLY A 381 -5.63 5.05 -4.91
N TYR A 382 -4.33 5.09 -4.62
CA TYR A 382 -3.27 4.67 -5.54
C TYR A 382 -2.96 3.18 -5.41
N GLY A 383 -3.22 2.58 -4.24
CA GLY A 383 -3.00 1.16 -3.98
C GLY A 383 -1.52 0.80 -3.91
N VAL A 384 -0.71 1.57 -3.17
CA VAL A 384 0.75 1.33 -3.10
C VAL A 384 1.28 1.45 -1.68
N PHE A 385 2.34 0.70 -1.40
CA PHE A 385 3.11 0.81 -0.18
C PHE A 385 4.36 1.68 -0.40
N VAL A 386 4.25 3.00 -0.17
CA VAL A 386 5.38 3.93 -0.34
C VAL A 386 5.52 4.84 0.87
N HIS A 387 6.74 5.02 1.39
CA HIS A 387 7.04 6.02 2.41
C HIS A 387 8.27 6.82 2.01
N LYS A 388 8.11 8.13 1.90
CA LYS A 388 9.22 9.07 1.70
C LYS A 388 9.31 9.98 2.93
N PRO A 389 10.34 9.85 3.76
CA PRO A 389 10.55 10.75 4.90
C PRO A 389 11.01 12.15 4.45
N ALA A 390 11.07 13.08 5.41
CA ALA A 390 11.60 14.43 5.24
C ALA A 390 12.89 14.63 6.03
N VAL A 391 13.92 13.88 5.67
CA VAL A 391 15.24 13.91 6.32
C VAL A 391 16.31 14.59 5.43
N GLY A 392 15.89 15.39 4.45
CA GLY A 392 16.78 16.14 3.56
C GLY A 392 16.19 16.51 2.18
N GLU A 393 16.01 15.54 1.29
CA GLU A 393 15.57 15.73 -0.11
C GLU A 393 14.15 16.33 -0.20
N LYS A 394 13.28 15.98 0.77
CA LYS A 394 11.92 16.48 0.86
C LYS A 394 11.74 17.30 2.12
N SER A 395 11.02 18.40 1.99
CA SER A 395 10.62 19.25 3.12
C SER A 395 9.43 18.71 3.90
N ARG A 396 8.68 17.76 3.34
CA ARG A 396 7.55 17.09 3.99
C ARG A 396 7.49 15.62 3.61
N PRO A 397 7.22 14.74 4.59
CA PRO A 397 7.08 13.33 4.33
C PRO A 397 5.74 13.04 3.67
N TYR A 398 5.70 11.97 2.88
CA TYR A 398 4.46 11.44 2.35
C TYR A 398 4.41 9.92 2.39
N ILE A 399 3.19 9.42 2.54
CA ILE A 399 2.89 7.99 2.67
C ILE A 399 1.82 7.66 1.62
N GLY A 400 2.10 6.68 0.76
CA GLY A 400 1.11 6.03 -0.09
C GLY A 400 0.41 4.91 0.66
N LEU A 401 -0.89 4.75 0.43
CA LEU A 401 -1.69 3.69 1.05
C LEU A 401 -1.99 2.55 0.06
N PRO A 402 -1.93 1.28 0.53
CA PRO A 402 -2.49 0.15 -0.19
C PRO A 402 -4.02 0.25 -0.23
N THR A 403 -4.67 -0.61 -1.02
CA THR A 403 -6.13 -0.73 -1.00
C THR A 403 -6.60 -1.80 -0.02
N LEU A 404 -7.86 -1.74 0.41
CA LEU A 404 -8.49 -2.74 1.28
C LEU A 404 -9.55 -3.57 0.53
N HIS A 405 -9.27 -3.92 -0.73
CA HIS A 405 -10.14 -4.77 -1.56
C HIS A 405 -9.29 -5.62 -2.53
N ALA A 406 -9.86 -6.71 -3.02
CA ALA A 406 -9.26 -7.55 -4.05
C ALA A 406 -9.16 -6.79 -5.38
N ILE A 407 -7.93 -6.54 -5.84
CA ILE A 407 -7.69 -5.71 -7.03
C ILE A 407 -7.97 -6.53 -8.29
N SER A 408 -8.74 -5.95 -9.22
CA SER A 408 -9.08 -6.57 -10.49
C SER A 408 -7.99 -6.38 -11.56
N GLU A 409 -8.00 -7.22 -12.61
CA GLU A 409 -7.11 -7.07 -13.77
C GLU A 409 -7.30 -5.70 -14.47
N GLN A 410 -8.52 -5.17 -14.47
CA GLN A 410 -8.82 -3.86 -15.07
C GLN A 410 -8.13 -2.71 -14.34
N GLU A 411 -7.97 -2.82 -13.02
CA GLU A 411 -7.33 -1.82 -12.16
C GLU A 411 -5.80 -1.88 -12.27
N THR A 412 -5.23 -3.08 -12.41
CA THR A 412 -3.78 -3.31 -12.50
C THR A 412 -3.20 -3.16 -13.91
N ARG A 413 -4.03 -3.05 -14.96
CA ARG A 413 -3.60 -3.04 -16.38
C ARG A 413 -2.46 -2.06 -16.73
N ASN A 414 -2.26 -1.00 -15.95
CA ASN A 414 -1.20 -0.01 -16.15
C ASN A 414 -0.35 0.23 -14.88
N ASP A 415 -0.40 -0.64 -13.88
CA ASP A 415 0.23 -0.43 -12.58
C ASP A 415 0.80 -1.73 -11.99
N SER A 416 2.12 -1.78 -11.84
CA SER A 416 2.82 -2.94 -11.27
C SER A 416 2.89 -2.94 -9.74
N GLU A 417 2.46 -1.86 -9.09
CA GLU A 417 2.68 -1.60 -7.65
C GLU A 417 1.42 -1.79 -6.81
N SER A 418 0.39 -2.40 -7.39
CA SER A 418 -0.92 -2.54 -6.77
C SER A 418 -0.86 -3.47 -5.56
N GLU A 419 -0.97 -2.93 -4.35
CA GLU A 419 -0.86 -3.64 -3.07
C GLU A 419 -2.16 -3.58 -2.25
N ILE A 420 -2.36 -4.61 -1.42
CA ILE A 420 -3.57 -4.81 -0.61
C ILE A 420 -3.15 -4.92 0.86
N GLY A 421 -3.71 -4.09 1.73
CA GLY A 421 -3.30 -4.08 3.12
C GLY A 421 -3.74 -2.83 3.87
N THR A 422 -3.00 -2.53 4.94
CA THR A 422 -3.24 -1.37 5.78
C THR A 422 -1.92 -0.82 6.31
N ARG A 423 -1.96 0.41 6.84
CA ARG A 423 -0.80 1.04 7.46
C ARG A 423 -1.14 1.64 8.82
N THR A 424 -0.13 1.71 9.68
CA THR A 424 -0.22 2.41 10.96
C THR A 424 0.99 3.33 11.11
N ILE A 425 0.74 4.60 11.39
CA ILE A 425 1.79 5.58 11.68
C ILE A 425 1.92 5.65 13.20
N LYS A 426 3.10 5.35 13.73
CA LYS A 426 3.37 5.35 15.17
C LYS A 426 4.34 6.46 15.50
N TRP A 427 3.87 7.47 16.22
CA TRP A 427 4.70 8.55 16.75
C TRP A 427 5.18 8.19 18.14
N ARG A 428 6.50 8.30 18.33
CA ARG A 428 7.13 8.27 19.63
C ARG A 428 6.93 9.62 20.35
N PRO A 429 7.01 9.65 21.69
CA PRO A 429 6.92 10.88 22.47
C PRO A 429 7.96 11.96 22.09
N ASP A 430 9.12 11.57 21.56
CA ASP A 430 10.17 12.46 21.08
C ASP A 430 9.86 13.12 19.71
N GLY A 431 8.74 12.75 19.08
CA GLY A 431 8.31 13.25 17.79
C GLY A 431 8.80 12.46 16.57
N ASN A 432 9.72 11.50 16.76
CA ASN A 432 10.07 10.55 15.71
C ASN A 432 8.87 9.65 15.40
N TYR A 433 8.79 9.12 14.17
CA TYR A 433 7.72 8.22 13.80
C TYR A 433 8.22 7.04 12.97
N THR A 434 7.45 5.96 13.02
CA THR A 434 7.59 4.78 12.16
C THR A 434 6.29 4.56 11.38
N VAL A 435 6.39 3.82 10.28
CA VAL A 435 5.26 3.41 9.45
C VAL A 435 5.23 1.89 9.38
N THR A 436 4.27 1.28 10.07
CA THR A 436 3.99 -0.16 9.94
C THR A 436 3.11 -0.38 8.72
N SER A 437 3.50 -1.34 7.89
CA SER A 437 2.77 -1.79 6.71
C SER A 437 2.43 -3.26 6.87
N SER A 438 1.14 -3.59 6.85
CA SER A 438 0.65 -4.96 6.98
C SER A 438 0.07 -5.42 5.65
N ASP A 439 0.68 -6.43 5.04
CA ASP A 439 0.28 -6.98 3.73
C ASP A 439 -0.80 -8.04 3.87
N PHE A 440 -1.88 -7.89 3.10
CA PHE A 440 -2.98 -8.85 3.04
C PHE A 440 -3.02 -9.59 1.70
N LYS A 441 -2.19 -9.20 0.73
CA LYS A 441 -2.24 -9.72 -0.63
C LYS A 441 -1.89 -11.20 -0.70
N TRP A 442 -0.96 -11.67 0.13
CA TRP A 442 -0.68 -13.11 0.25
C TRP A 442 -1.91 -13.91 0.73
N LEU A 443 -2.59 -13.43 1.77
CA LEU A 443 -3.79 -14.09 2.32
C LEU A 443 -4.92 -14.13 1.28
N LEU A 444 -5.06 -13.07 0.48
CA LEU A 444 -6.05 -12.99 -0.58
C LEU A 444 -5.78 -13.98 -1.72
N ARG A 445 -4.51 -14.21 -2.08
CA ARG A 445 -4.14 -15.23 -3.09
C ARG A 445 -4.54 -16.65 -2.69
N GLN A 446 -4.62 -16.92 -1.38
CA GLN A 446 -5.00 -18.21 -0.82
C GLN A 446 -6.51 -18.29 -0.49
N GLU A 447 -7.34 -17.34 -0.94
CA GLU A 447 -8.75 -17.25 -0.53
C GLU A 447 -9.58 -18.50 -0.88
N ARG A 448 -9.23 -19.19 -1.98
CA ARG A 448 -9.90 -20.43 -2.39
C ARG A 448 -9.63 -21.58 -1.41
N ASP A 449 -8.43 -21.64 -0.84
CA ASP A 449 -8.06 -22.69 0.11
C ASP A 449 -8.86 -22.60 1.41
N LEU A 450 -9.31 -21.40 1.77
CA LEU A 450 -10.15 -21.12 2.94
C LEU A 450 -11.59 -21.65 2.81
N ILE A 451 -12.05 -22.03 1.61
CA ILE A 451 -13.39 -22.56 1.41
C ILE A 451 -13.50 -23.94 2.07
N LYS A 452 -14.34 -24.09 3.10
CA LYS A 452 -14.55 -25.40 3.75
C LYS A 452 -15.72 -26.12 3.09
N ALA A 453 -15.54 -27.40 2.76
CA ALA A 453 -16.65 -28.23 2.36
C ALA A 453 -17.63 -28.39 3.54
N PRO A 454 -18.95 -28.38 3.30
CA PRO A 454 -19.93 -28.64 4.35
C PRO A 454 -19.64 -29.97 5.05
N PRO A 455 -19.72 -30.08 6.39
CA PRO A 455 -19.49 -31.34 7.08
C PRO A 455 -20.43 -32.47 6.63
N SER A 456 -21.65 -32.12 6.23
CA SER A 456 -22.66 -33.01 5.69
C SER A 456 -22.45 -33.38 4.21
N ALA A 457 -21.41 -32.83 3.56
CA ALA A 457 -21.16 -33.11 2.15
C ALA A 457 -20.68 -34.56 1.96
N ASN A 458 -21.19 -35.23 0.94
CA ASN A 458 -20.70 -36.56 0.55
C ASN A 458 -19.31 -36.47 -0.11
N GLU A 459 -18.65 -37.61 -0.33
CA GLU A 459 -17.30 -37.64 -0.88
C GLU A 459 -17.20 -37.03 -2.29
N THR A 460 -18.19 -37.27 -3.16
CA THR A 460 -18.24 -36.65 -4.50
C THR A 460 -18.33 -35.13 -4.41
N GLN A 461 -19.15 -34.61 -3.50
CA GLN A 461 -19.31 -33.19 -3.24
C GLN A 461 -18.02 -32.54 -2.73
N LYS A 462 -17.34 -33.18 -1.77
CA LYS A 462 -16.03 -32.72 -1.26
C LYS A 462 -14.98 -32.69 -2.38
N LYS A 463 -14.95 -33.72 -3.23
CA LYS A 463 -14.02 -33.77 -4.37
C LYS A 463 -14.32 -32.67 -5.40
N ILE A 464 -15.59 -32.40 -5.72
CA ILE A 464 -15.97 -31.27 -6.61
C ILE A 464 -15.45 -29.96 -6.04
N ILE A 465 -15.68 -29.70 -4.75
CA ILE A 465 -15.18 -28.48 -4.07
C ILE A 465 -13.66 -28.41 -4.16
N SER A 466 -12.96 -29.51 -3.89
CA SER A 466 -11.49 -29.57 -3.98
C SER A 466 -10.98 -29.23 -5.38
N VAL A 467 -11.62 -29.71 -6.44
CA VAL A 467 -11.22 -29.39 -7.82
C VAL A 467 -11.48 -27.91 -8.14
N LEU A 468 -12.60 -27.35 -7.67
CA LEU A 468 -12.95 -25.94 -7.88
C LEU A 468 -12.04 -24.98 -7.10
N LYS A 469 -11.45 -25.41 -5.99
CA LYS A 469 -10.45 -24.61 -5.26
C LYS A 469 -9.21 -24.32 -6.09
N GLU A 470 -8.81 -25.24 -6.97
CA GLU A 470 -7.65 -25.02 -7.84
C GLU A 470 -7.93 -23.92 -8.87
N ARG A 471 -9.10 -23.96 -9.51
CA ARG A 471 -9.54 -22.97 -10.52
C ARG A 471 -10.99 -23.20 -10.96
N ALA A 472 -11.59 -22.17 -11.55
CA ALA A 472 -12.81 -22.31 -12.35
C ALA A 472 -12.61 -23.37 -13.45
N THR A 473 -13.59 -24.24 -13.66
CA THR A 473 -13.42 -25.39 -14.55
C THR A 473 -14.68 -25.80 -15.32
N PHE A 474 -14.49 -26.53 -16.42
CA PHE A 474 -15.58 -27.07 -17.22
C PHE A 474 -16.11 -28.37 -16.61
N ILE A 475 -17.38 -28.67 -16.89
CA ILE A 475 -17.99 -29.92 -16.45
C ILE A 475 -17.29 -31.17 -16.99
N GLY A 476 -16.70 -31.10 -18.19
CA GLY A 476 -15.93 -32.21 -18.75
C GLY A 476 -14.69 -32.51 -17.91
N VAL A 477 -13.96 -31.48 -17.50
CA VAL A 477 -12.77 -31.63 -16.65
C VAL A 477 -13.14 -32.18 -15.26
N LEU A 478 -14.29 -31.76 -14.71
CA LEU A 478 -14.82 -32.36 -13.48
C LEU A 478 -15.13 -33.85 -13.69
N ALA A 479 -15.79 -34.22 -14.78
CA ALA A 479 -16.08 -35.62 -15.10
C ALA A 479 -14.81 -36.47 -15.21
N ASP A 480 -13.81 -35.97 -15.94
CA ASP A 480 -12.55 -36.66 -16.17
C ASP A 480 -11.75 -36.85 -14.87
N ARG A 481 -11.70 -35.82 -14.00
CA ARG A 481 -10.97 -35.88 -12.73
C ARG A 481 -11.66 -36.70 -11.65
N LEU A 482 -13.00 -36.69 -11.64
CA LEU A 482 -13.78 -37.35 -10.59
C LEU A 482 -14.15 -38.79 -10.96
N GLY A 483 -14.11 -39.16 -12.24
CA GLY A 483 -14.63 -40.44 -12.74
C GLY A 483 -16.14 -40.54 -12.66
N VAL A 484 -16.85 -39.40 -12.67
CA VAL A 484 -18.29 -39.28 -12.45
C VAL A 484 -18.97 -38.72 -13.70
N SER A 485 -20.19 -39.17 -14.01
CA SER A 485 -20.91 -38.69 -15.19
C SER A 485 -21.23 -37.19 -15.10
N ARG A 486 -21.32 -36.51 -16.26
CA ARG A 486 -21.64 -35.07 -16.31
C ARG A 486 -22.98 -34.74 -15.66
N ASP A 487 -23.99 -35.59 -15.83
CA ASP A 487 -25.32 -35.34 -15.28
C ASP A 487 -25.38 -35.55 -13.76
N GLU A 488 -24.65 -36.53 -13.25
CA GLU A 488 -24.47 -36.70 -11.82
C GLU A 488 -23.70 -35.54 -11.20
N ILE A 489 -22.70 -34.98 -11.89
CA ILE A 489 -22.01 -33.76 -11.43
C ILE A 489 -22.97 -32.57 -11.38
N LYS A 490 -23.81 -32.35 -12.40
CA LYS A 490 -24.81 -31.26 -12.38
C LYS A 490 -25.74 -31.41 -11.18
N LYS A 491 -26.29 -32.61 -10.97
CA LYS A 491 -27.18 -32.91 -9.85
C LYS A 491 -26.48 -32.66 -8.51
N THR A 492 -25.23 -33.12 -8.40
CA THR A 492 -24.42 -32.93 -7.20
C THR A 492 -24.09 -31.45 -6.93
N ILE A 493 -23.87 -30.65 -7.97
CA ILE A 493 -23.66 -29.20 -7.85
C ILE A 493 -24.96 -28.48 -7.47
N GLU A 494 -26.11 -28.90 -8.00
CA GLU A 494 -27.42 -28.38 -7.59
C GLU A 494 -27.70 -28.69 -6.11
N GLU A 495 -27.39 -29.89 -5.64
CA GLU A 495 -27.44 -30.26 -4.23
C GLU A 495 -26.47 -29.42 -3.38
N LEU A 496 -25.24 -29.17 -3.86
CA LEU A 496 -24.31 -28.24 -3.21
C LEU A 496 -24.82 -26.80 -3.17
N GLY A 497 -25.60 -26.39 -4.17
CA GLY A 497 -26.34 -25.13 -4.19
C GLY A 497 -27.35 -25.05 -3.05
N TYR A 498 -28.04 -26.15 -2.72
CA TYR A 498 -28.92 -26.23 -1.55
C TYR A 498 -28.16 -26.09 -0.23
N PHE A 499 -26.96 -26.69 -0.13
CA PHE A 499 -26.06 -26.47 1.01
C PHE A 499 -25.43 -25.07 1.04
N ARG A 500 -25.79 -24.20 0.09
CA ARG A 500 -25.21 -22.88 -0.11
C ARG A 500 -23.69 -22.93 -0.16
N ALA A 501 -23.06 -23.90 -0.83
CA ALA A 501 -21.59 -23.97 -0.92
C ALA A 501 -20.96 -22.86 -1.79
N GLY A 502 -21.76 -21.90 -2.24
CA GLY A 502 -21.31 -20.76 -3.05
C GLY A 502 -21.00 -21.12 -4.51
N ILE A 503 -21.27 -22.32 -5.00
CA ILE A 503 -20.94 -22.71 -6.38
C ILE A 503 -21.96 -22.13 -7.36
N VAL A 504 -21.49 -21.56 -8.46
CA VAL A 504 -22.28 -21.01 -9.56
C VAL A 504 -21.77 -21.50 -10.91
N TYR A 505 -22.67 -21.55 -11.88
CA TYR A 505 -22.35 -21.79 -13.28
C TYR A 505 -22.43 -20.48 -14.06
N ASP A 506 -21.29 -20.01 -14.57
CA ASP A 506 -21.29 -18.87 -15.49
C ASP A 506 -21.70 -19.35 -16.89
N LYS A 507 -22.88 -18.93 -17.33
CA LYS A 507 -23.42 -19.27 -18.65
C LYS A 507 -22.56 -18.75 -19.80
N THR A 508 -21.81 -17.66 -19.58
CA THR A 508 -21.00 -17.01 -20.62
C THR A 508 -19.72 -17.80 -20.88
N SER A 509 -18.94 -18.06 -19.84
CA SER A 509 -17.71 -18.86 -19.94
C SER A 509 -17.95 -20.37 -19.95
N ARG A 510 -19.14 -20.82 -19.56
CA ARG A 510 -19.50 -22.24 -19.35
C ARG A 510 -18.65 -22.94 -18.29
N LEU A 511 -18.16 -22.17 -17.31
CA LEU A 511 -17.36 -22.65 -16.21
C LEU A 511 -18.20 -22.74 -14.93
N PHE A 512 -17.88 -23.73 -14.10
CA PHE A 512 -18.27 -23.77 -12.71
C PHE A 512 -17.19 -23.08 -11.88
N ASP A 513 -17.62 -22.24 -10.94
CA ASP A 513 -16.73 -21.59 -9.97
C ASP A 513 -17.50 -21.24 -8.69
N PHE A 514 -16.80 -20.74 -7.68
CA PHE A 514 -17.44 -20.11 -6.53
C PHE A 514 -17.91 -18.70 -6.88
N SER A 515 -19.06 -18.30 -6.35
CA SER A 515 -19.67 -17.00 -6.60
C SER A 515 -18.83 -15.92 -5.92
N ASN A 516 -18.67 -14.79 -6.61
CA ASN A 516 -17.95 -13.67 -6.01
C ASN A 516 -18.60 -13.23 -4.69
N GLU A 517 -19.94 -13.17 -4.62
CA GLU A 517 -20.67 -12.84 -3.39
C GLU A 517 -20.29 -13.75 -2.20
N TRP A 518 -19.97 -15.02 -2.46
CA TRP A 518 -19.47 -15.93 -1.42
C TRP A 518 -18.11 -15.47 -0.89
N PHE A 519 -17.16 -15.12 -1.77
CA PHE A 519 -15.89 -14.53 -1.36
C PHE A 519 -16.09 -13.23 -0.58
N GLN A 520 -16.99 -12.36 -1.05
CA GLN A 520 -17.25 -11.08 -0.39
C GLN A 520 -17.77 -11.25 1.03
N LYS A 521 -18.74 -12.16 1.25
CA LYS A 521 -19.49 -12.25 2.51
C LYS A 521 -19.02 -13.35 3.47
N LYS A 522 -18.46 -14.45 2.97
CA LYS A 522 -18.23 -15.67 3.80
C LYS A 522 -16.77 -15.97 4.10
N ILE A 523 -15.83 -15.51 3.27
CA ILE A 523 -14.40 -15.74 3.53
C ILE A 523 -13.92 -14.87 4.69
N ARG A 524 -13.13 -15.47 5.57
CA ARG A 524 -12.50 -14.83 6.72
C ARG A 524 -11.03 -15.21 6.76
N TYR A 525 -10.18 -14.23 6.98
CA TYR A 525 -8.73 -14.39 6.98
C TYR A 525 -8.22 -14.52 8.41
N THR A 526 -7.16 -15.30 8.61
CA THR A 526 -6.48 -15.46 9.89
C THR A 526 -5.15 -14.73 9.85
N TRP A 527 -4.94 -13.81 10.79
CA TRP A 527 -3.64 -13.17 10.99
C TRP A 527 -2.76 -14.05 11.89
N PRO A 528 -1.47 -14.24 11.59
CA PRO A 528 -0.57 -14.94 12.51
C PRO A 528 -0.45 -14.21 13.85
N GLU A 529 -0.31 -14.97 14.94
CA GLU A 529 -0.15 -14.40 16.29
C GLU A 529 1.30 -14.47 16.81
N ASN A 530 2.08 -15.44 16.33
CA ASN A 530 3.46 -15.68 16.78
C ASN A 530 4.46 -15.34 15.67
N PHE A 531 4.82 -14.07 15.56
CA PHE A 531 5.81 -13.61 14.60
C PHE A 531 7.25 -13.82 15.11
N ALA A 532 8.15 -14.19 14.21
CA ALA A 532 9.57 -13.91 14.39
C ALA A 532 9.79 -12.42 14.08
N GLU A 533 10.26 -11.67 15.08
CA GLU A 533 10.53 -10.24 14.97
C GLU A 533 12.02 -9.98 14.85
N GLU A 534 12.41 -9.18 13.87
CA GLU A 534 13.81 -8.84 13.62
C GLU A 534 13.95 -7.36 13.30
N ALA A 535 14.79 -6.67 14.05
CA ALA A 535 15.14 -5.28 13.80
C ALA A 535 16.50 -5.17 13.08
N ILE A 536 16.57 -4.28 12.10
CA ILE A 536 17.77 -3.97 11.32
C ILE A 536 17.95 -2.45 11.33
N VAL A 537 19.14 -2.00 11.73
CA VAL A 537 19.56 -0.60 11.55
C VAL A 537 20.41 -0.53 10.30
N SER A 538 20.08 0.36 9.37
CA SER A 538 20.83 0.48 8.12
C SER A 538 21.10 1.92 7.70
N LEU A 539 22.26 2.15 7.09
CA LEU A 539 22.65 3.44 6.50
C LEU A 539 23.28 3.26 5.12
N ALA A 540 23.26 4.33 4.35
CA ALA A 540 24.06 4.45 3.14
C ALA A 540 25.39 5.13 3.48
N CYS A 541 26.46 4.71 2.80
CA CYS A 541 27.72 5.44 2.64
C CYS A 541 28.22 6.24 3.86
N LEU A 542 29.26 5.73 4.53
CA LEU A 542 29.93 6.36 5.66
C LEU A 542 30.91 7.45 5.22
N HIS A 543 31.69 7.21 4.16
CA HIS A 543 32.72 8.11 3.65
C HIS A 543 33.70 8.62 4.72
N ALA A 544 34.48 7.74 5.35
CA ALA A 544 35.43 8.15 6.39
C ALA A 544 36.42 9.21 5.89
N LEU A 545 36.69 10.21 6.74
CA LEU A 545 37.59 11.34 6.49
C LEU A 545 37.20 12.23 5.31
N ALA A 546 35.94 12.23 4.91
CA ALA A 546 35.45 13.19 3.93
C ALA A 546 35.52 14.61 4.52
N THR A 547 36.03 15.55 3.73
CA THR A 547 36.17 16.96 4.12
C THR A 547 35.59 17.91 3.08
N TYR A 548 35.29 19.12 3.50
CA TYR A 548 34.90 20.18 2.58
C TYR A 548 36.14 20.96 2.10
N PRO A 549 36.36 21.11 0.79
CA PRO A 549 37.56 21.75 0.23
C PRO A 549 37.86 23.15 0.74
N ALA A 550 36.82 23.96 0.92
CA ALA A 550 36.98 25.39 1.15
C ALA A 550 37.46 25.74 2.56
N ASP A 551 37.09 24.92 3.56
CA ASP A 551 37.31 25.21 4.98
C ASP A 551 37.85 24.00 5.77
N GLY A 552 38.09 22.86 5.12
CA GLY A 552 38.67 21.66 5.71
C GLY A 552 37.76 20.93 6.72
N ARG A 553 36.50 21.36 6.90
CA ARG A 553 35.60 20.75 7.88
C ARG A 553 35.31 19.28 7.54
N ILE A 554 35.23 18.43 8.55
CA ILE A 554 34.83 17.02 8.42
C ILE A 554 33.35 16.94 8.05
N LEU A 555 33.05 16.11 7.07
CA LEU A 555 31.71 15.86 6.54
C LEU A 555 31.15 14.51 6.99
N THR A 556 32.01 13.55 7.36
CA THR A 556 31.62 12.31 8.03
C THR A 556 31.03 12.64 9.41
N ASP A 557 29.80 12.22 9.70
CA ASP A 557 29.21 12.47 11.02
C ASP A 557 29.62 11.42 12.07
N CYS A 558 30.85 11.55 12.55
CA CYS A 558 31.42 10.70 13.60
C CYS A 558 30.65 10.81 14.91
N LYS A 559 30.15 12.01 15.25
CA LYS A 559 29.39 12.21 16.48
C LYS A 559 28.09 11.40 16.44
N PHE A 560 27.30 11.54 15.37
CA PHE A 560 26.07 10.76 15.20
C PHE A 560 26.33 9.25 15.24
N LEU A 561 27.35 8.79 14.52
CA LEU A 561 27.72 7.37 14.43
C LEU A 561 28.10 6.78 15.80
N LEU A 562 28.78 7.53 16.67
CA LEU A 562 29.25 7.01 17.95
C LEU A 562 28.26 7.25 19.10
N ASP A 563 27.47 8.32 19.04
CA ASP A 563 26.56 8.71 20.12
C ASP A 563 25.15 8.18 19.91
N ARG A 564 24.64 8.15 18.67
CA ARG A 564 23.21 7.91 18.39
C ARG A 564 22.95 6.51 17.84
N VAL A 565 23.72 6.07 16.84
CA VAL A 565 23.50 4.76 16.19
C VAL A 565 23.55 3.58 17.17
N PRO A 566 24.49 3.50 18.13
CA PRO A 566 24.51 2.42 19.12
C PRO A 566 23.26 2.41 20.00
N ASN A 567 22.74 3.60 20.36
CA ASN A 567 21.53 3.72 21.14
C ASN A 567 20.30 3.28 20.34
N TYR A 568 20.25 3.58 19.04
CA TYR A 568 19.19 3.04 18.18
C TYR A 568 19.25 1.52 18.10
N ILE A 569 20.43 0.91 17.99
CA ILE A 569 20.59 -0.55 18.04
C ILE A 569 20.05 -1.12 19.37
N LEU A 570 20.40 -0.49 20.49
CA LEU A 570 19.93 -0.88 21.83
C LEU A 570 18.42 -0.74 22.01
N GLU A 571 17.86 0.43 21.71
CA GLU A 571 16.44 0.77 21.85
C GLU A 571 15.55 -0.15 21.01
N THR A 572 16.02 -0.51 19.81
CA THR A 572 15.25 -1.29 18.84
C THR A 572 15.48 -2.79 18.97
N ARG A 573 16.47 -3.19 19.78
CA ARG A 573 17.02 -4.56 19.85
C ARG A 573 17.40 -5.08 18.46
N ALA A 574 18.08 -4.24 17.68
CA ALA A 574 18.50 -4.61 16.34
C ALA A 574 19.48 -5.78 16.36
N THR A 575 19.21 -6.78 15.52
CA THR A 575 20.05 -7.97 15.36
C THR A 575 21.15 -7.76 14.32
N ALA A 576 21.01 -6.72 13.50
CA ALA A 576 21.95 -6.39 12.44
C ALA A 576 22.14 -4.89 12.24
N LEU A 577 23.38 -4.54 11.89
CA LEU A 577 23.80 -3.26 11.35
C LEU A 577 24.14 -3.45 9.88
N VAL A 578 23.55 -2.67 8.98
CA VAL A 578 23.81 -2.76 7.54
C VAL A 578 24.34 -1.45 6.97
N ILE A 579 25.47 -1.51 6.28
CA ILE A 579 26.06 -0.35 5.59
C ILE A 579 26.07 -0.63 4.09
N ALA A 580 25.24 0.09 3.34
CA ALA A 580 25.16 -0.04 1.90
C ALA A 580 26.03 1.04 1.24
N GLY A 581 27.18 0.67 0.69
CA GLY A 581 27.99 1.57 -0.13
C GLY A 581 29.26 2.08 0.54
N ASP A 582 29.65 3.29 0.13
CA ASP A 582 30.99 3.85 0.32
C ASP A 582 31.39 3.98 1.79
N LEU A 583 32.28 3.11 2.26
CA LEU A 583 32.86 3.16 3.61
C LEU A 583 33.98 4.22 3.70
N ILE A 584 34.69 4.46 2.60
CA ILE A 584 35.75 5.46 2.51
C ILE A 584 35.41 6.55 1.48
N GLN A 585 36.03 7.73 1.62
CA GLN A 585 35.88 8.80 0.65
C GLN A 585 36.58 8.49 -0.67
N GLY A 586 37.66 7.69 -0.64
CA GLY A 586 38.46 7.39 -1.82
C GLY A 586 39.24 8.61 -2.30
N SER A 587 40.34 8.38 -3.02
CA SER A 587 41.29 9.47 -3.36
C SER A 587 41.51 9.66 -4.86
N LYS A 588 41.33 8.63 -5.68
CA LYS A 588 41.99 8.53 -6.99
C LYS A 588 41.19 9.07 -8.19
N VAL A 589 39.99 8.55 -8.46
CA VAL A 589 39.28 8.79 -9.75
C VAL A 589 38.87 10.25 -9.97
N HIS A 590 38.78 11.04 -8.89
CA HIS A 590 38.48 12.48 -8.96
C HIS A 590 39.56 13.36 -8.32
N ASN A 591 40.73 12.78 -7.98
CA ASN A 591 41.79 13.45 -7.25
C ASN A 591 41.25 14.17 -5.99
N LEU A 592 40.37 13.51 -5.25
CA LEU A 592 39.66 14.11 -4.11
C LEU A 592 40.64 14.61 -3.04
N HIS A 593 41.75 13.91 -2.85
CA HIS A 593 42.86 14.34 -1.99
C HIS A 593 43.49 15.66 -2.45
N LEU A 594 43.71 15.85 -3.76
CA LEU A 594 44.23 17.12 -4.32
C LEU A 594 43.21 18.26 -4.23
N ARG A 595 41.91 17.92 -4.16
CA ARG A 595 40.83 18.89 -4.01
C ARG A 595 40.54 19.25 -2.56
N GLY A 596 41.23 18.66 -1.59
CA GLY A 596 40.90 18.85 -0.16
C GLY A 596 39.56 18.24 0.25
N GLU A 597 39.03 17.29 -0.54
CA GLU A 597 37.81 16.53 -0.22
C GLU A 597 38.08 15.31 0.67
N VAL A 598 39.35 15.06 0.98
CA VAL A 598 39.83 14.08 1.96
C VAL A 598 40.70 14.82 2.97
N PHE A 599 40.60 14.46 4.24
CA PHE A 599 41.45 15.02 5.30
C PHE A 599 42.95 14.93 4.95
N GLN A 600 43.65 16.06 5.10
CA GLN A 600 44.94 16.34 4.47
C GLN A 600 46.02 15.27 4.76
N GLY A 601 46.56 14.67 3.70
CA GLY A 601 47.69 13.72 3.78
C GLY A 601 47.32 12.27 4.13
N LEU A 602 46.06 11.99 4.46
CA LEU A 602 45.63 10.65 4.87
C LEU A 602 45.27 9.76 3.67
N GLY A 603 46.05 8.69 3.51
CA GLY A 603 45.87 7.69 2.47
C GLY A 603 44.66 6.77 2.69
N LEU A 604 44.41 5.90 1.71
CA LEU A 604 43.30 4.94 1.72
C LEU A 604 43.29 4.02 2.94
N THR A 605 44.47 3.58 3.38
CA THR A 605 44.62 2.69 4.55
C THR A 605 44.09 3.36 5.81
N VAL A 606 44.36 4.66 6.00
CA VAL A 606 43.88 5.40 7.18
C VAL A 606 42.37 5.61 7.12
N GLN A 607 41.81 5.90 5.93
CA GLN A 607 40.36 5.96 5.76
C GLN A 607 39.71 4.63 6.15
N GLU A 608 40.24 3.50 5.67
CA GLU A 608 39.73 2.17 6.03
C GLU A 608 39.85 1.86 7.54
N ARG A 609 40.94 2.28 8.19
CA ARG A 609 41.13 2.20 9.66
C ARG A 609 40.09 2.99 10.43
N VAL A 610 39.84 4.24 10.03
CA VAL A 610 38.81 5.09 10.65
C VAL A 610 37.43 4.48 10.46
N SER A 611 37.10 3.98 9.27
CA SER A 611 35.84 3.27 9.03
C SER A 611 35.71 2.05 9.93
N ALA A 612 36.77 1.24 10.08
CA ALA A 612 36.77 0.05 10.94
C ALA A 612 36.54 0.42 12.40
N TYR A 613 37.19 1.48 12.88
CA TYR A 613 37.00 1.99 14.23
C TYR A 613 35.55 2.45 14.47
N LEU A 614 34.99 3.30 13.59
CA LEU A 614 33.62 3.79 13.71
C LEU A 614 32.59 2.65 13.72
N VAL A 615 32.73 1.69 12.80
CA VAL A 615 31.84 0.53 12.72
C VAL A 615 32.01 -0.39 13.93
N GLY A 616 33.25 -0.66 14.34
CA GLY A 616 33.56 -1.45 15.51
C GLY A 616 32.93 -0.88 16.78
N GLN A 617 33.01 0.44 16.98
CA GLN A 617 32.37 1.12 18.11
C GLN A 617 30.84 0.99 18.08
N MET A 618 30.22 1.09 16.90
CA MET A 618 28.78 0.88 16.74
C MET A 618 28.33 -0.53 17.15
N MET A 619 29.17 -1.54 16.95
CA MET A 619 28.88 -2.94 17.29
C MET A 619 29.19 -3.27 18.75
N ILE A 620 30.30 -2.75 19.29
CA ILE A 620 30.80 -3.17 20.61
C ILE A 620 30.03 -2.54 21.76
N ARG A 621 29.54 -1.31 21.60
CA ARG A 621 28.79 -0.62 22.65
C ARG A 621 27.49 -1.36 23.00
N PRO A 622 26.65 -1.77 22.03
CA PRO A 622 25.51 -2.64 22.31
C PRO A 622 25.90 -4.00 22.89
N PHE A 623 26.98 -4.61 22.36
CA PHE A 623 27.49 -5.89 22.87
C PHE A 623 27.80 -5.84 24.36
N ARG A 624 28.51 -4.81 24.83
CA ARG A 624 28.84 -4.66 26.26
C ARG A 624 27.61 -4.59 27.15
N VAL A 625 26.59 -3.84 26.73
CA VAL A 625 25.34 -3.70 27.50
C VAL A 625 24.62 -5.05 27.57
N TRP A 626 24.35 -5.69 26.43
CA TRP A 626 23.62 -6.96 26.42
C TRP A 626 24.41 -8.12 27.03
N PHE A 627 25.74 -8.10 26.92
CA PHE A 627 26.59 -9.11 27.56
C PHE A 627 26.61 -8.93 29.07
N ALA A 628 26.65 -7.69 29.57
CA ALA A 628 26.50 -7.41 31.00
C ALA A 628 25.14 -7.89 31.53
N GLU A 629 24.05 -7.64 30.80
CA GLU A 629 22.71 -8.17 31.12
C GLU A 629 22.71 -9.70 31.16
N PHE A 630 23.34 -10.37 30.18
CA PHE A 630 23.48 -11.83 30.17
C PHE A 630 24.25 -12.37 31.38
N MET A 631 25.22 -11.63 31.89
CA MET A 631 26.08 -12.02 33.02
C MET A 631 25.47 -11.74 34.40
N GLN A 632 24.41 -10.92 34.50
CA GLN A 632 23.89 -10.38 35.77
C GLN A 632 23.59 -11.46 36.84
N ASP A 633 23.13 -12.64 36.42
CA ASP A 633 22.76 -13.75 37.32
C ASP A 633 23.62 -15.01 37.10
N LYS A 634 24.78 -14.87 36.43
CA LYS A 634 25.61 -16.00 36.04
C LYS A 634 26.95 -16.00 36.74
N LYS A 635 27.35 -17.18 37.20
CA LYS A 635 28.69 -17.41 37.74
C LYS A 635 29.64 -17.78 36.59
N PRO A 636 30.80 -17.10 36.42
CA PRO A 636 31.74 -17.39 35.34
C PRO A 636 32.10 -18.87 35.21
N GLU A 637 32.25 -19.57 36.35
CA GLU A 637 32.66 -20.97 36.42
C GLU A 637 31.58 -21.94 35.90
N SER A 638 30.33 -21.48 35.83
CA SER A 638 29.18 -22.26 35.35
C SER A 638 28.96 -22.17 33.84
N LEU A 639 29.72 -21.32 33.14
CA LEU A 639 29.53 -21.06 31.72
C LEU A 639 30.40 -21.97 30.86
N THR A 640 29.75 -22.79 30.01
CA THR A 640 30.44 -23.56 28.98
C THR A 640 30.81 -22.70 27.78
N LYS A 641 31.75 -23.19 26.96
CA LYS A 641 32.15 -22.53 25.71
C LYS A 641 30.96 -22.35 24.75
N GLU A 642 30.09 -23.35 24.65
CA GLU A 642 28.89 -23.32 23.81
C GLU A 642 27.90 -22.26 24.32
N THR A 643 27.77 -22.14 25.64
CA THR A 643 26.91 -21.14 26.28
C THR A 643 27.42 -19.73 26.02
N LEU A 644 28.74 -19.53 26.01
CA LEU A 644 29.37 -18.25 25.67
C LEU A 644 29.18 -17.89 24.19
N ILE A 645 29.35 -18.86 23.27
CA ILE A 645 29.11 -18.62 21.84
C ILE A 645 27.65 -18.24 21.60
N ALA A 646 26.70 -18.96 22.21
CA ALA A 646 25.28 -18.63 22.12
C ALA A 646 24.96 -17.24 22.72
N ALA A 647 25.70 -16.82 23.76
CA ALA A 647 25.60 -15.46 24.28
C ALA A 647 26.09 -14.44 23.25
N PHE A 648 27.24 -14.68 22.62
CA PHE A 648 27.78 -13.78 21.60
C PHE A 648 26.86 -13.68 20.39
N GLU A 649 26.22 -14.78 19.99
CA GLU A 649 25.24 -14.76 18.90
C GLU A 649 24.08 -13.80 19.17
N ARG A 650 23.65 -13.69 20.43
CA ARG A 650 22.56 -12.80 20.88
C ARG A 650 23.03 -11.37 21.16
N CYS A 651 24.25 -11.20 21.68
CA CYS A 651 24.77 -9.91 22.13
C CYS A 651 25.53 -9.15 21.02
N LEU A 652 26.13 -9.81 20.04
CA LEU A 652 26.83 -9.13 18.96
C LEU A 652 25.94 -9.06 17.71
N VAL A 653 25.68 -7.82 17.28
CA VAL A 653 24.96 -7.57 16.02
C VAL A 653 25.73 -8.12 14.82
N THR A 654 25.00 -8.57 13.81
CA THR A 654 25.59 -8.96 12.52
C THR A 654 25.85 -7.71 11.69
N LEU A 655 27.07 -7.54 11.15
CA LEU A 655 27.39 -6.50 10.19
C LEU A 655 27.19 -7.03 8.77
N GLY A 656 26.26 -6.45 8.02
CA GLY A 656 26.17 -6.62 6.58
C GLY A 656 26.71 -5.38 5.86
N PHE A 657 27.58 -5.56 4.87
CA PHE A 657 28.03 -4.41 4.06
C PHE A 657 28.29 -4.77 2.60
N CYS A 658 28.24 -3.78 1.71
CA CYS A 658 28.71 -3.91 0.33
C CYS A 658 29.64 -2.73 -0.01
N ALA A 659 30.64 -2.97 -0.86
CA ALA A 659 31.54 -1.91 -1.32
C ALA A 659 30.80 -0.98 -2.29
N GLY A 660 30.95 0.33 -2.11
CA GLY A 660 30.47 1.33 -3.03
C GLY A 660 31.48 1.67 -4.15
N ASN A 661 31.21 2.71 -4.94
CA ASN A 661 32.12 3.09 -6.02
C ASN A 661 33.40 3.77 -5.54
N HIS A 662 33.35 4.60 -4.50
CA HIS A 662 34.54 5.22 -3.89
C HIS A 662 35.45 4.14 -3.30
N ASP A 663 34.86 3.11 -2.69
CA ASP A 663 35.58 1.94 -2.18
C ASP A 663 36.20 1.08 -3.30
N LEU A 664 35.77 1.21 -4.55
CA LEU A 664 36.27 0.37 -5.65
C LEU A 664 37.23 1.11 -6.58
N TRP A 665 37.34 2.43 -6.48
CA TRP A 665 38.20 3.24 -7.34
C TRP A 665 39.69 2.91 -7.23
N GLN A 666 40.12 2.36 -6.10
CA GLN A 666 41.50 1.92 -5.86
C GLN A 666 41.81 0.52 -6.41
N THR A 667 40.81 -0.24 -6.86
CA THR A 667 41.04 -1.59 -7.41
C THR A 667 41.90 -1.58 -8.68
N GLY A 668 41.94 -0.45 -9.39
CA GLY A 668 42.83 -0.24 -10.54
C GLY A 668 44.33 -0.22 -10.20
N ASP A 669 44.71 -0.16 -8.92
CA ASP A 669 46.11 -0.23 -8.45
C ASP A 669 46.50 -1.59 -7.87
N ALA A 670 45.75 -2.65 -8.21
CA ALA A 670 45.88 -3.98 -7.61
C ALA A 670 45.68 -3.99 -6.08
N VAL A 671 45.03 -2.96 -5.52
CA VAL A 671 44.63 -2.91 -4.10
C VAL A 671 43.26 -3.57 -3.94
N ARG A 672 43.15 -4.53 -3.03
CA ARG A 672 41.87 -5.17 -2.69
C ARG A 672 41.03 -4.20 -1.85
N ALA A 673 39.93 -3.73 -2.43
CA ALA A 673 38.98 -2.83 -1.78
C ALA A 673 38.50 -3.33 -0.40
N LEU A 674 38.59 -2.46 0.61
CA LEU A 674 38.12 -2.70 1.99
C LEU A 674 38.81 -3.87 2.69
N TRP A 675 40.01 -4.25 2.24
CA TRP A 675 40.77 -5.32 2.86
C TRP A 675 41.28 -4.92 4.24
N THR A 676 41.90 -3.74 4.36
CA THR A 676 42.38 -3.21 5.63
C THR A 676 41.21 -2.99 6.59
N PHE A 677 40.11 -2.42 6.10
CA PHE A 677 38.88 -2.24 6.87
C PHE A 677 38.44 -3.55 7.54
N GLN A 678 38.36 -4.64 6.78
CA GLN A 678 37.87 -5.91 7.29
C GLN A 678 38.83 -6.52 8.34
N GLN A 679 40.14 -6.46 8.09
CA GLN A 679 41.14 -6.99 9.03
C GLN A 679 41.15 -6.19 10.34
N ASP A 680 41.16 -4.86 10.23
CA ASP A 680 41.24 -3.98 11.40
C ASP A 680 39.93 -4.01 12.21
N LEU A 681 38.77 -4.17 11.55
CA LEU A 681 37.50 -4.37 12.25
C LEU A 681 37.48 -5.68 13.06
N VAL A 682 37.93 -6.79 12.45
CA VAL A 682 38.01 -8.08 13.16
C VAL A 682 38.95 -7.95 14.35
N TRP A 683 40.15 -7.41 14.15
CA TRP A 683 41.13 -7.23 15.21
C TRP A 683 40.58 -6.36 16.36
N PHE A 684 39.97 -5.22 16.02
CA PHE A 684 39.32 -4.33 16.99
C PHE A 684 38.27 -5.08 17.81
N LEU A 685 37.34 -5.78 17.15
CA LEU A 685 36.28 -6.52 17.84
C LEU A 685 36.85 -7.64 18.73
N MET A 686 37.88 -8.37 18.27
CA MET A 686 38.53 -9.40 19.07
C MET A 686 39.12 -8.82 20.35
N GLN A 687 39.84 -7.69 20.25
CA GLN A 687 40.44 -7.03 21.40
C GLN A 687 39.37 -6.55 22.38
N GLU A 688 38.34 -5.86 21.90
CA GLU A 688 37.33 -5.28 22.78
C GLU A 688 36.41 -6.32 23.40
N ILE A 689 36.09 -7.41 22.68
CA ILE A 689 35.37 -8.56 23.26
C ILE A 689 36.24 -9.23 24.31
N SER A 690 37.53 -9.46 24.03
CA SER A 690 38.44 -10.08 25.01
C SER A 690 38.56 -9.24 26.29
N LYS A 691 38.68 -7.90 26.16
CA LYS A 691 38.63 -6.98 27.30
C LYS A 691 37.31 -7.09 28.08
N THR A 692 36.18 -7.18 27.36
CA THR A 692 34.86 -7.36 28.00
C THR A 692 34.74 -8.71 28.71
N LEU A 693 35.36 -9.77 28.21
CA LEU A 693 35.37 -11.08 28.90
C LEU A 693 36.23 -11.05 30.16
N GLN A 694 37.39 -10.38 30.10
CA GLN A 694 38.31 -10.25 31.22
C GLN A 694 37.66 -9.55 32.42
N THR A 695 36.75 -8.58 32.22
CA THR A 695 36.03 -7.95 33.33
C THR A 695 35.16 -8.94 34.10
N TYR A 696 34.81 -10.09 33.52
CA TYR A 696 34.06 -11.17 34.14
C TYR A 696 34.90 -12.42 34.44
N SER A 697 36.24 -12.32 34.39
CA SER A 697 37.16 -13.47 34.53
C SER A 697 36.92 -14.60 33.52
N LEU A 698 36.41 -14.25 32.34
CA LEU A 698 36.19 -15.18 31.24
C LEU A 698 37.29 -15.00 30.19
N SER A 699 37.50 -16.04 29.38
CA SER A 699 38.37 -15.97 28.21
C SER A 699 37.84 -16.83 27.08
N MET A 700 38.22 -16.49 25.85
CA MET A 700 37.98 -17.29 24.66
C MET A 700 39.25 -17.33 23.82
N ASP A 701 39.56 -18.50 23.27
CA ASP A 701 40.72 -18.65 22.40
C ASP A 701 40.55 -17.85 21.10
N PHE A 702 41.69 -17.38 20.58
CA PHE A 702 41.76 -16.52 19.40
C PHE A 702 41.06 -17.13 18.18
N LEU A 703 41.30 -18.42 17.90
CA LEU A 703 40.77 -19.09 16.72
C LEU A 703 39.25 -19.19 16.75
N THR A 704 38.67 -19.49 17.91
CA THR A 704 37.21 -19.55 18.08
C THR A 704 36.58 -18.18 17.91
N LEU A 705 37.15 -17.14 18.54
CA LEU A 705 36.60 -15.79 18.44
C LEU A 705 36.71 -15.24 17.01
N ALA A 706 37.83 -15.49 16.33
CA ALA A 706 38.00 -15.12 14.92
C ALA A 706 37.00 -15.85 14.01
N ALA A 707 36.79 -17.16 14.21
CA ALA A 707 35.81 -17.93 13.45
C ALA A 707 34.38 -17.39 13.68
N PHE A 708 34.01 -17.08 14.92
CA PHE A 708 32.72 -16.47 15.25
C PHE A 708 32.53 -15.11 14.55
N LEU A 709 33.52 -14.22 14.63
CA LEU A 709 33.45 -12.89 14.00
C LEU A 709 33.33 -12.98 12.48
N SER A 710 33.97 -13.98 11.85
CA SER A 710 33.86 -14.20 10.41
C SER A 710 32.43 -14.53 9.96
N LEU A 711 31.60 -15.11 10.83
CA LEU A 711 30.18 -15.37 10.58
C LEU A 711 29.32 -14.12 10.79
N LYS A 712 29.77 -13.19 11.64
CA LYS A 712 29.07 -11.94 11.96
C LYS A 712 29.37 -10.79 11.01
N ILE A 713 30.43 -10.87 10.20
CA ILE A 713 30.82 -9.84 9.23
C ILE A 713 30.59 -10.37 7.81
N ILE A 714 29.48 -9.94 7.20
CA ILE A 714 29.01 -10.41 5.91
C ILE A 714 29.24 -9.33 4.85
N ARG A 715 30.19 -9.58 3.94
CA ARG A 715 30.36 -8.78 2.72
C ARG A 715 29.46 -9.30 1.62
N ASP A 716 28.49 -8.49 1.21
CA ASP A 716 27.70 -8.74 0.02
C ASP A 716 28.46 -8.24 -1.23
N TRP A 717 28.27 -8.97 -2.33
CA TRP A 717 28.93 -8.72 -3.61
C TRP A 717 27.90 -8.25 -4.64
N PRO A 718 28.32 -7.50 -5.67
CA PRO A 718 27.40 -6.97 -6.69
C PRO A 718 26.76 -8.06 -7.59
N ASP A 719 27.02 -9.34 -7.32
CA ASP A 719 26.33 -10.43 -8.00
C ASP A 719 24.89 -10.61 -7.50
N GLY A 720 24.14 -11.48 -8.18
CA GLY A 720 22.75 -11.79 -7.81
C GLY A 720 22.61 -12.74 -6.61
N GLN A 721 23.69 -13.16 -5.96
CA GLN A 721 23.63 -14.17 -4.89
C GLN A 721 23.21 -13.56 -3.55
N ILE A 722 22.45 -14.34 -2.77
CA ILE A 722 22.04 -13.99 -1.40
C ILE A 722 23.07 -14.56 -0.44
N ARG A 723 23.79 -13.68 0.26
CA ARG A 723 24.79 -14.07 1.27
C ARG A 723 24.33 -13.82 2.69
N TYR A 724 23.46 -12.83 2.87
CA TYR A 724 22.89 -12.52 4.17
C TYR A 724 21.47 -13.08 4.26
N ARG A 725 21.26 -13.91 5.28
CA ARG A 725 19.93 -14.28 5.75
C ARG A 725 19.82 -13.88 7.20
N THR A 726 18.69 -13.29 7.57
CA THR A 726 18.40 -12.99 8.96
C THR A 726 18.23 -14.29 9.76
N PRO A 727 18.32 -14.26 11.10
CA PRO A 727 17.99 -15.42 11.95
C PRO A 727 16.64 -16.10 11.64
N ALA A 728 15.61 -15.38 11.20
CA ALA A 728 14.32 -15.92 10.78
C ALA A 728 14.32 -16.47 9.33
N GLY A 729 15.48 -16.44 8.65
CA GLY A 729 15.68 -16.99 7.31
C GLY A 729 15.37 -16.04 6.16
N ILE A 730 15.06 -14.77 6.45
CA ILE A 730 14.67 -13.78 5.45
C ILE A 730 15.87 -13.44 4.57
N ALA A 731 15.70 -13.58 3.25
CA ALA A 731 16.76 -13.28 2.28
C ALA A 731 16.99 -11.77 2.14
N VAL A 732 18.19 -11.31 2.49
CA VAL A 732 18.57 -9.90 2.42
C VAL A 732 19.62 -9.67 1.33
N LYS A 733 19.42 -8.63 0.51
CA LYS A 733 20.39 -8.15 -0.46
C LYS A 733 20.82 -6.73 -0.12
N ILE A 734 22.13 -6.48 -0.13
CA ILE A 734 22.72 -5.16 0.12
C ILE A 734 23.30 -4.66 -1.20
N VAL A 735 22.88 -3.47 -1.62
CA VAL A 735 23.18 -2.96 -2.97
C VAL A 735 23.69 -1.52 -2.91
N HIS A 736 24.72 -1.25 -3.69
CA HIS A 736 25.13 0.11 -4.01
C HIS A 736 25.14 0.26 -5.53
N PRO A 737 24.03 0.71 -6.17
CA PRO A 737 24.05 0.88 -7.61
C PRO A 737 25.03 2.00 -7.97
N HIS A 738 26.20 1.72 -8.56
CA HIS A 738 27.29 2.69 -8.84
C HIS A 738 26.89 3.84 -9.80
N THR A 739 25.91 4.64 -9.42
CA THR A 739 25.22 5.60 -10.26
C THR A 739 25.29 6.97 -9.62
N ALA A 740 26.36 7.70 -9.96
CA ALA A 740 26.69 8.99 -9.37
C ALA A 740 25.74 10.16 -9.74
N ARG A 741 24.58 9.94 -10.40
CA ARG A 741 23.91 11.02 -11.19
C ARG A 741 22.38 11.08 -11.18
N THR A 742 21.70 10.57 -10.15
CA THR A 742 20.22 10.47 -10.22
C THR A 742 19.53 10.94 -8.93
N GLU A 743 18.50 11.79 -9.06
CA GLU A 743 17.48 11.99 -8.01
C GLU A 743 16.70 10.67 -7.81
N THR A 744 16.01 10.50 -6.68
CA THR A 744 15.12 9.36 -6.39
C THR A 744 14.15 9.04 -7.53
N ALA A 745 13.76 10.05 -8.33
CA ALA A 745 12.87 9.88 -9.48
C ALA A 745 13.54 9.27 -10.74
N SER A 746 14.87 9.09 -10.77
CA SER A 746 15.59 8.72 -12.00
C SER A 746 15.92 7.23 -12.10
N ILE A 747 15.97 6.50 -10.98
CA ILE A 747 15.95 5.03 -10.97
C ILE A 747 14.89 4.61 -9.94
N PRO A 748 13.73 4.12 -10.40
CA PRO A 748 12.66 3.70 -9.52
C PRO A 748 13.11 2.52 -8.62
N PRO A 749 12.90 2.56 -7.28
CA PRO A 749 13.21 1.46 -6.35
C PRO A 749 12.62 0.10 -6.78
N GLU A 750 11.50 0.12 -7.48
CA GLU A 750 10.83 -1.01 -8.15
C GLU A 750 11.79 -1.77 -9.09
N LYS A 751 12.68 -1.03 -9.77
CA LYS A 751 13.67 -1.62 -10.67
C LYS A 751 14.75 -2.39 -9.90
N LEU A 752 15.19 -1.88 -8.75
CA LEU A 752 16.14 -2.60 -7.90
C LEU A 752 15.49 -3.84 -7.30
N LEU A 753 14.25 -3.71 -6.82
CA LEU A 753 13.51 -4.83 -6.25
C LEU A 753 13.28 -5.95 -7.29
N SER A 754 12.99 -5.60 -8.55
CA SER A 754 12.87 -6.58 -9.64
C SER A 754 14.20 -7.18 -10.09
N GLN A 755 15.30 -6.43 -10.06
CA GLN A 755 16.65 -6.95 -10.37
C GLN A 755 17.13 -8.01 -9.37
N HIS A 756 16.71 -7.91 -8.12
CA HIS A 756 17.09 -8.84 -7.05
C HIS A 756 15.93 -9.73 -6.63
N SER A 757 15.33 -10.44 -7.60
CA SER A 757 14.11 -11.23 -7.39
C SER A 757 14.22 -12.26 -6.25
N LEU A 758 15.40 -12.79 -5.97
CA LEU A 758 15.63 -13.78 -4.90
C LEU A 758 15.65 -13.20 -3.46
N ALA A 759 15.63 -11.87 -3.32
CA ALA A 759 15.67 -11.19 -2.03
C ALA A 759 14.27 -10.79 -1.57
N GLN A 760 13.97 -11.05 -0.30
CA GLN A 760 12.75 -10.55 0.35
C GLN A 760 12.95 -9.12 0.88
N TYR A 761 14.16 -8.79 1.30
CA TYR A 761 14.51 -7.46 1.76
C TYR A 761 15.73 -6.92 1.00
N VAL A 762 15.58 -5.77 0.35
CA VAL A 762 16.64 -5.10 -0.40
C VAL A 762 17.01 -3.80 0.30
N ILE A 763 18.27 -3.66 0.69
CA ILE A 763 18.81 -2.48 1.35
C ILE A 763 19.76 -1.80 0.36
N SER A 764 19.45 -0.57 -0.06
CA SER A 764 20.20 0.17 -1.08
C SER A 764 20.82 1.45 -0.54
N GLY A 765 22.07 1.72 -0.90
CA GLY A 765 22.82 2.89 -0.41
C GLY A 765 23.03 4.03 -1.41
N ASN A 766 23.07 3.74 -2.70
CA ASN A 766 23.35 4.81 -3.67
C ASN A 766 22.08 5.64 -3.92
N TRP A 767 22.26 6.95 -4.12
CA TRP A 767 21.30 8.07 -4.19
C TRP A 767 21.28 8.94 -2.94
N HIS A 768 21.79 8.45 -1.79
CA HIS A 768 21.74 9.18 -0.52
C HIS A 768 20.34 9.73 -0.24
N THR A 769 19.29 9.02 -0.69
CA THR A 769 17.91 9.42 -0.51
C THR A 769 17.16 8.32 0.22
N ALA A 770 16.48 8.72 1.28
CA ALA A 770 15.66 7.87 2.10
C ALA A 770 14.33 7.60 1.39
N PHE A 771 14.00 6.34 1.12
CA PHE A 771 12.72 5.95 0.53
C PHE A 771 12.45 4.50 0.87
N ASP A 772 11.22 4.20 1.22
CA ASP A 772 10.74 2.85 1.48
C ASP A 772 9.63 2.52 0.49
N MET A 773 9.72 1.33 -0.11
CA MET A 773 8.63 0.71 -0.83
C MET A 773 8.47 -0.77 -0.48
N GLN A 774 7.24 -1.26 -0.57
CA GLN A 774 6.94 -2.68 -0.55
C GLN A 774 6.17 -3.13 -1.80
N GLN A 775 6.40 -4.37 -2.22
CA GLN A 775 5.71 -5.01 -3.35
C GLN A 775 5.56 -6.50 -3.09
N SER A 776 4.36 -7.05 -3.31
CA SER A 776 4.09 -8.47 -3.06
C SER A 776 4.41 -9.35 -4.26
N ASP A 777 5.34 -10.28 -4.09
CA ASP A 777 5.71 -11.30 -5.07
C ASP A 777 4.85 -12.56 -4.92
N GLU A 778 4.56 -13.22 -6.04
CA GLU A 778 3.71 -14.42 -6.10
C GLU A 778 4.18 -15.55 -5.20
N PHE A 779 5.49 -15.76 -5.05
CA PHE A 779 6.06 -16.90 -4.33
C PHE A 779 6.61 -16.51 -2.96
N MET A 780 7.24 -15.35 -2.86
CA MET A 780 7.92 -14.89 -1.65
C MET A 780 7.01 -14.12 -0.67
N GLY A 781 5.82 -13.70 -1.12
CA GLY A 781 4.95 -12.82 -0.35
C GLY A 781 5.45 -11.38 -0.38
N LEU A 782 5.28 -10.63 0.72
CA LEU A 782 5.72 -9.24 0.81
C LEU A 782 7.23 -9.15 0.63
N ARG A 783 7.67 -8.31 -0.31
CA ARG A 783 9.07 -7.92 -0.46
C ARG A 783 9.19 -6.44 -0.18
N HIS A 784 10.31 -6.05 0.41
CA HIS A 784 10.54 -4.70 0.87
C HIS A 784 11.87 -4.19 0.32
N ILE A 785 11.88 -2.94 -0.11
CA ILE A 785 13.09 -2.21 -0.45
C ILE A 785 13.16 -0.93 0.38
N VAL A 786 14.34 -0.70 0.94
CA VAL A 786 14.71 0.59 1.52
C VAL A 786 15.90 1.16 0.77
N THR A 787 15.80 2.43 0.38
CA THR A 787 16.97 3.24 0.02
C THR A 787 17.33 4.06 1.25
N ASN A 788 18.57 3.93 1.71
CA ASN A 788 18.99 4.52 2.97
C ASN A 788 19.45 5.97 2.81
N PRO A 789 19.22 6.81 3.84
CA PRO A 789 19.94 8.08 3.99
C PRO A 789 21.44 7.82 4.22
N THR A 790 22.25 8.84 3.95
CA THR A 790 23.69 8.82 4.24
C THR A 790 24.01 9.41 5.61
N VAL A 791 25.19 9.08 6.15
CA VAL A 791 25.77 9.76 7.32
C VAL A 791 26.84 10.78 6.93
N LEU A 792 26.88 11.13 5.65
CA LEU A 792 27.68 12.22 5.09
C LEU A 792 26.84 13.50 5.05
N LEU A 793 27.26 14.52 5.82
CA LEU A 793 26.46 15.74 6.05
C LEU A 793 26.14 16.50 4.76
N ARG A 794 27.08 16.50 3.81
CA ARG A 794 27.02 17.11 2.46
C ARG A 794 28.30 16.75 1.72
N THR A 795 28.36 16.93 0.41
CA THR A 795 29.63 16.97 -0.33
C THR A 795 29.69 18.15 -1.28
N PHE A 796 30.92 18.58 -1.57
CA PHE A 796 31.19 19.55 -2.63
C PHE A 796 30.64 19.07 -3.98
N PHE A 797 30.69 17.76 -4.25
CA PHE A 797 30.11 17.19 -5.46
C PHE A 797 28.59 17.35 -5.52
N GLU A 798 27.85 17.03 -4.47
CA GLU A 798 26.39 17.14 -4.45
C GLU A 798 25.90 18.59 -4.49
N ASP A 799 26.55 19.47 -3.73
CA ASP A 799 26.24 20.90 -3.68
C ASP A 799 26.37 21.55 -5.07
N ASN A 800 27.45 21.24 -5.81
CA ASN A 800 27.66 21.76 -7.17
C ASN A 800 26.78 21.10 -8.23
N LYS A 801 26.05 20.03 -7.89
CA LYS A 801 25.13 19.33 -8.79
C LYS A 801 23.66 19.58 -8.47
N MET A 802 23.37 20.54 -7.59
CA MET A 802 22.01 20.85 -7.13
C MET A 802 21.29 19.63 -6.53
N LYS A 803 22.06 18.68 -5.98
CA LYS A 803 21.50 17.50 -5.33
C LYS A 803 21.26 17.80 -3.86
N ARG A 804 20.22 17.16 -3.30
CA ARG A 804 19.98 17.14 -1.85
C ARG A 804 19.99 15.69 -1.39
N THR A 805 20.78 15.43 -0.37
CA THR A 805 20.87 14.13 0.29
C THR A 805 19.93 14.13 1.50
N ASP A 806 19.47 12.94 1.85
CA ASP A 806 18.83 12.63 3.11
C ASP A 806 19.89 12.14 4.10
N PHE A 807 19.78 12.57 5.36
CA PHE A 807 20.77 12.30 6.40
C PHE A 807 20.20 11.42 7.53
N GLY A 808 21.01 10.49 8.04
CA GLY A 808 20.69 9.64 9.20
C GLY A 808 20.76 8.13 8.92
N VAL A 809 19.93 7.37 9.63
CA VAL A 809 19.78 5.90 9.49
C VAL A 809 18.33 5.53 9.24
N ASN A 810 18.11 4.39 8.61
CA ASN A 810 16.84 3.66 8.65
C ASN A 810 16.85 2.66 9.81
N VAL A 811 15.69 2.48 10.42
CA VAL A 811 15.41 1.35 11.31
C VAL A 811 14.21 0.61 10.74
N SER A 812 14.35 -0.70 10.56
CA SER A 812 13.29 -1.55 10.04
C SER A 812 13.06 -2.76 10.94
N TRP A 813 11.80 -3.00 11.31
CA TRP A 813 11.35 -4.23 11.95
C TRP A 813 10.61 -5.09 10.94
N LEU A 814 11.00 -6.35 10.84
CA LEU A 814 10.38 -7.36 10.01
C LEU A 814 9.62 -8.31 10.93
N ARG A 815 8.31 -8.48 10.71
CA ARG A 815 7.52 -9.54 11.36
C ARG A 815 7.22 -10.62 10.35
N SER A 816 7.80 -11.79 10.59
CA SER A 816 7.73 -12.92 9.67
C SER A 816 7.11 -14.16 10.31
N TYR A 817 6.44 -14.96 9.49
CA TYR A 817 5.84 -16.23 9.89
C TYR A 817 6.03 -17.25 8.76
N GLN A 818 6.54 -18.43 9.09
CA GLN A 818 6.85 -19.49 8.12
C GLN A 818 7.70 -19.00 6.92
N GLY A 819 8.73 -18.19 7.20
CA GLY A 819 9.65 -17.67 6.19
C GLY A 819 9.08 -16.55 5.29
N ARG A 820 7.89 -16.02 5.58
CA ARG A 820 7.26 -14.92 4.83
C ARG A 820 7.12 -13.69 5.70
N ILE A 821 7.34 -12.51 5.10
CA ILE A 821 7.11 -11.22 5.77
C ILE A 821 5.61 -10.90 5.68
N TYR A 822 5.01 -10.57 6.81
CA TYR A 822 3.62 -10.09 6.90
C TYR A 822 3.56 -8.60 7.25
N GLU A 823 4.50 -8.13 8.06
CA GLU A 823 4.63 -6.71 8.39
C GLU A 823 6.05 -6.21 8.27
N THR A 824 6.15 -4.98 7.79
CA THR A 824 7.36 -4.18 7.82
C THR A 824 7.06 -2.86 8.51
N GLU A 825 7.78 -2.55 9.57
CA GLU A 825 7.74 -1.26 10.22
C GLU A 825 9.04 -0.53 9.97
N SER A 826 9.00 0.66 9.38
CA SER A 826 10.19 1.42 9.02
C SER A 826 10.17 2.83 9.61
N GLY A 827 11.32 3.31 10.04
CA GLY A 827 11.56 4.68 10.50
C GLY A 827 12.85 5.23 9.93
N PHE A 828 12.94 6.55 9.82
CA PHE A 828 14.16 7.24 9.40
C PHE A 828 14.54 8.27 10.45
N TRP A 829 15.71 8.10 11.05
CA TRP A 829 16.15 8.88 12.22
C TRP A 829 17.48 9.53 11.93
N GLY A 830 17.55 10.83 12.19
CA GLY A 830 18.74 11.66 12.00
C GLY A 830 18.64 12.92 12.86
N ASP A 831 19.78 13.50 13.20
CA ASP A 831 19.84 14.71 14.00
C ASP A 831 19.79 15.96 13.11
N LYS A 832 19.36 17.10 13.68
CA LYS A 832 19.46 18.39 13.00
C LYS A 832 20.91 18.86 13.04
N ILE A 833 21.46 19.15 11.87
CA ILE A 833 22.85 19.61 11.72
C ILE A 833 22.90 21.13 11.95
N THR A 834 23.56 21.57 13.02
CA THR A 834 23.83 22.99 13.33
C THR A 834 25.33 23.33 13.18
N ASP A 835 25.68 24.62 13.22
CA ASP A 835 27.09 25.04 13.15
C ASP A 835 27.90 24.57 14.37
N GLU A 836 27.30 24.63 15.56
CA GLU A 836 27.89 24.11 16.80
C GLU A 836 28.14 22.60 16.70
N TYR A 837 27.15 21.85 16.21
CA TYR A 837 27.25 20.42 15.97
C TYR A 837 28.44 20.07 15.04
N THR A 838 28.64 20.87 13.99
CA THR A 838 29.76 20.67 13.05
C THR A 838 31.12 20.82 13.72
N ARG A 839 31.28 21.76 14.67
CA ARG A 839 32.53 21.95 15.41
C ARG A 839 32.83 20.77 16.33
N GLU A 840 31.82 20.29 17.05
CA GLU A 840 31.95 19.10 17.91
C GLU A 840 32.33 17.86 17.09
N ASN A 841 31.72 17.69 15.91
CA ASN A 841 32.03 16.58 15.02
C ASN A 841 33.49 16.60 14.53
N ASN A 842 34.03 17.78 14.18
CA ASN A 842 35.44 17.92 13.82
C ASN A 842 36.37 17.52 14.97
N ALA A 843 36.11 18.01 16.18
CA ALA A 843 36.89 17.66 17.36
C ALA A 843 36.86 16.15 17.62
N ARG A 844 35.69 15.51 17.43
CA ARG A 844 35.56 14.06 17.58
C ARG A 844 36.41 13.28 16.58
N MET A 845 36.54 13.77 15.34
CA MET A 845 37.43 13.15 14.36
C MET A 845 38.91 13.24 14.78
N GLU A 846 39.35 14.38 15.30
CA GLU A 846 40.73 14.51 15.81
C GLU A 846 41.01 13.52 16.96
N GLU A 847 40.05 13.33 17.86
CA GLU A 847 40.14 12.33 18.93
C GLU A 847 40.24 10.91 18.38
N ILE A 848 39.46 10.57 17.35
CA ILE A 848 39.52 9.25 16.71
C ILE A 848 40.90 9.01 16.11
N LEU A 849 41.46 9.99 15.37
CA LEU A 849 42.79 9.87 14.77
C LEU A 849 43.87 9.62 15.84
N HIS A 850 43.78 10.31 16.98
CA HIS A 850 44.66 10.08 18.11
C HIS A 850 44.50 8.66 18.69
N GLU A 851 43.26 8.21 18.93
CA GLU A 851 42.96 6.89 19.49
C GLU A 851 43.44 5.72 18.61
N ILE A 852 43.46 5.90 17.29
CA ILE A 852 43.97 4.89 16.34
C ILE A 852 45.47 5.06 16.02
N GLY A 853 46.15 6.04 16.64
CA GLY A 853 47.59 6.28 16.46
C GLY A 853 47.98 6.93 15.13
N GLU A 854 47.06 7.62 14.47
CA GLU A 854 47.24 8.29 13.17
C GLU A 854 47.36 9.81 13.35
N ASP A 855 48.07 10.22 14.40
CA ASP A 855 48.10 11.59 14.92
C ASP A 855 49.02 12.49 14.08
N ILE A 856 48.51 13.03 12.96
CA ILE A 856 49.35 13.77 12.01
C ILE A 856 49.36 15.30 12.30
N PHE A 857 48.29 15.87 12.88
CA PHE A 857 48.16 17.33 13.04
C PHE A 857 47.26 17.77 14.21
N SER A 858 47.38 17.15 15.38
CA SER A 858 46.54 17.58 16.50
C SER A 858 46.85 19.02 16.95
N SER A 859 45.86 19.92 16.90
CA SER A 859 45.98 21.27 17.50
C SER A 859 45.96 21.23 19.04
N LYS A 860 45.44 20.14 19.62
CA LYS A 860 45.25 19.91 21.06
C LYS A 860 46.37 19.07 21.70
N TYR A 861 47.01 18.19 20.91
CA TYR A 861 48.05 17.24 21.32
C TYR A 861 49.40 17.44 20.59
N GLY A 862 49.44 18.23 19.52
CA GLY A 862 50.60 18.47 18.66
C GLY A 862 51.21 19.86 18.83
N LYS A 863 51.84 20.14 19.97
CA LYS A 863 52.69 21.35 20.14
C LYS A 863 54.13 21.20 19.63
N LYS A 864 54.50 20.07 19.00
CA LYS A 864 55.89 19.81 18.59
C LYS A 864 56.16 19.67 17.09
N ALA A 865 55.15 19.52 16.23
CA ALA A 865 55.36 19.24 14.80
C ALA A 865 55.21 20.48 13.88
N VAL A 866 54.76 21.62 14.41
CA VAL A 866 54.47 22.82 13.59
C VAL A 866 55.74 23.64 13.27
N GLU A 867 56.90 23.34 13.88
CA GLU A 867 58.14 24.08 13.58
C GLU A 867 58.97 23.52 12.41
N GLU A 868 58.71 22.30 11.91
CA GLU A 868 59.61 21.67 10.90
C GLU A 868 59.00 21.35 9.52
N VAL A 869 57.69 21.52 9.30
CA VAL A 869 57.12 21.32 7.95
C VAL A 869 56.87 22.66 7.27
N LYS A 870 57.95 23.29 6.80
CA LYS A 870 57.83 24.24 5.68
C LYS A 870 57.48 23.43 4.43
N ALA A 871 56.27 23.61 3.93
CA ALA A 871 55.84 23.06 2.65
C ALA A 871 56.82 23.48 1.53
N PRO A 872 57.21 22.58 0.60
CA PRO A 872 57.83 23.01 -0.65
C PRO A 872 56.78 23.77 -1.46
N GLN A 873 57.16 24.95 -1.96
CA GLN A 873 56.34 25.84 -2.79
C GLN A 873 55.87 25.19 -4.09
#